data_AF-A0A9W8NCE5-F1
#
_entry.id   AF-A0A9W8NCE5-F1
#
_cell.length_a   1.000
_cell.length_b   1.000
_cell.length_c   1.000
_cell.angle_alpha   90.00
_cell.angle_beta   90.00
_cell.angle_gamma   90.00
#
_symmetry.space_group_name_H-M   'P 1'
#
loop_
_entity.id
_entity.type
_entity.pdbx_description
1 polymer ?
#
loop_
_entity_poly.entity_id
_entity_poly.type
_entity_poly.pdbx_seq_one_letter_code
_entity_poly.pdbx_strand_id
1 'polypeptide(L)'
;MAKKEPSNNHRTWVALESLYTAIYRERVSRANKINLEARESEFDMFHTIWSGTADLAHHIGSDFMKQVEGPILDLLSGLSGCSLVAASNNLLDFASEWTRKGDRNADHDKITATMEKLSYQAVSRLAYSDTPALAQDLIQRAIIEFPAASSWHRQFLSLRYMKDLPARDAKTMLLSFASAIGEKLEEQSYVKIGEAELPKGAPPASVVKVSTVKYLAQLLNNSEFIAPEPSIEVLIELFKGGTHIDIRIATLDSLLSTLNTILNETAEEWSSNPTIRKIINTLEIIIPIAGNINERRPVSDSDWAEAEENTEVPCTSSDEFTIPPLLGAILNIVKGEKYPNLKYLKWELFVRLVLPILKLSQEQHHTWFSLFLAKHGTTLDADRLPAIPITPLVWYQLLDYHSDLVPSVVIDQYNQYALLLLRMPKDIQEFNEALQRDTTLRNDPNVNHWLSIFCETGTLDFFGRNMRYRLLELIFSPHRAVAEKTDLLDVVVSQASALLDDYERRADEWHHLVANLKPRRTWQPADDYDSAHSKENWTSWHDWSNTLSLRLITLLEGKTVSEEGFALPSTFPLRLWGVPYPEPRAIEHDSNANFHLATHLDSTLSSFLESREGDALLWATLAEDVYNTLHVVYLTGLEPAEISTVVRLRIAIHVGDLNVDGQSVAPAVQLIKVAVTLKFVDSITKPTIPQKPKTQELPPDQVLTGDLIKRLHAVMNSWMQGGAKGSGVSAGVRNMAVKWKSENQAVWKNICSWDST
;
A
#
# COMPACT_ATOMS: atom_id res chain seq x y z
N MET A 1 75.04 -30.90 0.31
CA MET A 1 74.56 -31.56 -0.92
C MET A 1 73.03 -31.56 -0.91
N ALA A 2 72.42 -30.41 -1.19
CA ALA A 2 71.03 -30.35 -1.63
C ALA A 2 70.98 -31.08 -2.98
N LYS A 3 70.51 -32.32 -2.99
CA LYS A 3 70.34 -33.08 -4.23
C LYS A 3 69.23 -32.38 -5.02
N LYS A 4 69.64 -31.85 -6.17
CA LYS A 4 68.80 -31.35 -7.25
C LYS A 4 67.50 -32.14 -7.35
N GLU A 5 66.41 -31.58 -6.85
CA GLU A 5 65.10 -31.95 -7.36
C GLU A 5 65.13 -31.70 -8.87
N PRO A 6 64.63 -32.63 -9.70
CA PRO A 6 64.55 -32.41 -11.13
C PRO A 6 63.73 -31.13 -11.36
N SER A 7 64.35 -30.11 -11.95
CA SER A 7 63.63 -28.91 -12.38
C SER A 7 62.75 -29.30 -13.57
N ASN A 8 61.58 -29.87 -13.28
CA ASN A 8 60.60 -30.23 -14.29
C ASN A 8 60.19 -28.93 -15.00
N ASN A 9 60.57 -28.81 -16.28
CA ASN A 9 60.08 -27.72 -17.12
C ASN A 9 58.57 -27.91 -17.35
N HIS A 10 57.85 -26.84 -17.71
CA HIS A 10 56.40 -26.88 -17.93
C HIS A 10 55.96 -28.00 -18.90
N ARG A 11 56.79 -28.34 -19.91
CA ARG A 11 56.51 -29.45 -20.84
C ARG A 11 56.54 -30.83 -20.18
N THR A 12 57.36 -31.02 -19.14
CA THR A 12 57.44 -32.29 -18.39
C THR A 12 56.19 -32.48 -17.55
N TRP A 13 55.66 -31.40 -16.97
CA TRP A 13 54.41 -31.42 -16.21
C TRP A 13 53.19 -31.71 -17.10
N VAL A 14 53.09 -31.10 -18.27
CA VAL A 14 52.01 -31.37 -19.24
C VAL A 14 52.02 -32.84 -19.71
N ALA A 15 53.20 -33.44 -19.89
CA ALA A 15 53.33 -34.85 -20.26
C ALA A 15 52.92 -35.80 -19.13
N LEU A 16 53.29 -35.47 -17.88
CA LEU A 16 52.87 -36.22 -16.69
C LEU A 16 51.35 -36.12 -16.49
N GLU A 17 50.78 -34.92 -16.59
CA GLU A 17 49.35 -34.67 -16.51
C GLU A 17 48.59 -35.53 -17.54
N SER A 18 49.02 -35.50 -18.81
CA SER A 18 48.43 -36.31 -19.88
C SER A 18 48.50 -37.82 -19.60
N LEU A 19 49.62 -38.30 -19.03
CA LEU A 19 49.78 -39.70 -18.66
C LEU A 19 48.84 -40.08 -17.51
N TYR A 20 48.77 -39.27 -16.45
CA TYR A 20 47.86 -39.53 -15.32
C TYR A 20 46.39 -39.48 -15.75
N THR A 21 46.02 -38.54 -16.63
CA THR A 21 44.67 -38.49 -17.21
C THR A 21 44.38 -39.74 -18.04
N ALA A 22 45.33 -40.24 -18.83
CA ALA A 22 45.16 -41.48 -19.60
C ALA A 22 44.99 -42.70 -18.68
N ILE A 23 45.80 -42.81 -17.62
CA ILE A 23 45.67 -43.86 -16.61
C ILE A 23 44.31 -43.78 -15.92
N TYR A 24 43.85 -42.58 -15.57
CA TYR A 24 42.54 -42.39 -14.95
C TYR A 24 41.41 -42.82 -15.87
N ARG A 25 41.43 -42.41 -17.14
CA ARG A 25 40.44 -42.84 -18.15
C ARG A 25 40.38 -44.36 -18.31
N GLU A 26 41.54 -45.02 -18.32
CA GLU A 26 41.61 -46.47 -18.39
C GLU A 26 41.02 -47.14 -17.13
N ARG A 27 41.28 -46.58 -15.94
CA ARG A 27 40.67 -47.05 -14.69
C ARG A 27 39.15 -46.91 -14.70
N VAL A 28 38.63 -45.76 -15.12
CA VAL A 28 37.18 -45.53 -15.26
C VAL A 28 36.57 -46.50 -16.29
N SER A 29 37.23 -46.69 -17.43
CA SER A 29 36.77 -47.65 -18.46
C SER A 29 36.66 -49.07 -17.92
N ARG A 30 37.66 -49.52 -17.14
CA ARG A 30 37.64 -50.84 -16.49
C ARG A 30 36.57 -50.93 -15.41
N ALA A 31 36.44 -49.90 -14.59
CA ALA A 31 35.42 -49.82 -13.55
C ALA A 31 34.01 -49.94 -14.14
N ASN A 32 33.74 -49.23 -15.23
CA ASN A 32 32.45 -49.31 -15.93
C ASN A 32 32.18 -50.72 -16.49
N LYS A 33 33.21 -51.43 -16.98
CA LYS A 33 33.06 -52.84 -17.41
C LYS A 33 32.73 -53.77 -16.24
N ILE A 34 33.38 -53.59 -15.10
CA ILE A 34 33.16 -54.39 -13.89
C ILE A 34 31.75 -54.14 -13.31
N ASN A 35 31.31 -52.87 -13.27
CA ASN A 35 29.97 -52.50 -12.79
C ASN A 35 28.83 -53.08 -13.65
N LEU A 36 29.05 -53.28 -14.95
CA LEU A 36 28.07 -53.93 -15.83
C LEU A 36 27.90 -55.44 -15.53
N GLU A 37 28.88 -56.06 -14.88
CA GLU A 37 28.94 -57.51 -14.64
C GLU A 37 28.60 -57.90 -13.19
N ALA A 38 28.81 -57.00 -12.22
CA ALA A 38 28.60 -57.27 -10.80
C ALA A 38 27.19 -56.87 -10.33
N ARG A 39 26.41 -57.83 -9.80
CA ARG A 39 25.06 -57.56 -9.29
C ARG A 39 24.98 -57.01 -7.87
N GLU A 40 26.04 -57.04 -7.07
CA GLU A 40 25.98 -56.68 -5.64
C GLU A 40 27.40 -56.61 -5.02
N SER A 41 28.29 -55.79 -5.60
CA SER A 41 29.65 -55.66 -5.05
C SER A 41 29.69 -54.62 -3.92
N GLU A 42 29.93 -55.07 -2.68
CA GLU A 42 30.30 -54.26 -1.49
C GLU A 42 31.58 -53.42 -1.65
N PHE A 43 32.28 -53.55 -2.78
CA PHE A 43 33.52 -52.82 -3.03
C PHE A 43 33.23 -51.38 -3.47
N ASP A 44 33.61 -50.39 -2.64
CA ASP A 44 33.56 -48.96 -2.99
C ASP A 44 34.66 -48.62 -4.02
N MET A 45 34.39 -49.05 -5.25
CA MET A 45 35.26 -48.84 -6.41
C MET A 45 35.41 -47.35 -6.72
N PHE A 46 34.40 -46.54 -6.39
CA PHE A 46 34.50 -45.10 -6.49
C PHE A 46 35.54 -44.56 -5.52
N HIS A 47 35.45 -44.85 -4.22
CA HIS A 47 36.43 -44.41 -3.22
C HIS A 47 37.85 -44.84 -3.57
N THR A 48 38.03 -46.08 -4.04
CA THR A 48 39.35 -46.61 -4.43
C THR A 48 39.96 -45.84 -5.60
N ILE A 49 39.16 -45.46 -6.60
CA ILE A 49 39.62 -44.68 -7.75
C ILE A 49 39.77 -43.19 -7.37
N TRP A 50 38.86 -42.69 -6.53
CA TRP A 50 38.73 -41.30 -6.16
C TRP A 50 39.82 -40.84 -5.18
N SER A 51 40.09 -41.58 -4.11
CA SER A 51 41.12 -41.24 -3.11
C SER A 51 42.48 -40.94 -3.75
N GLY A 52 42.96 -41.84 -4.60
CA GLY A 52 44.20 -41.62 -5.35
C GLY A 52 44.14 -40.46 -6.37
N THR A 53 42.95 -40.07 -6.82
CA THR A 53 42.76 -38.95 -7.76
C THR A 53 42.70 -37.62 -7.03
N ALA A 54 42.06 -37.56 -5.86
CA ALA A 54 42.03 -36.40 -4.98
C ALA A 54 43.45 -36.06 -4.49
N ASP A 55 44.25 -37.08 -4.14
CA ASP A 55 45.67 -36.90 -3.80
C ASP A 55 46.46 -36.33 -4.98
N LEU A 56 46.28 -36.87 -6.19
CA LEU A 56 46.96 -36.34 -7.39
C LEU A 56 46.52 -34.92 -7.73
N ALA A 57 45.25 -34.60 -7.57
CA ALA A 57 44.72 -33.25 -7.75
C ALA A 57 45.39 -32.24 -6.82
N HIS A 58 45.66 -32.65 -5.57
CA HIS A 58 46.40 -31.85 -4.61
C HIS A 58 47.84 -31.51 -5.04
N HIS A 59 48.50 -32.44 -5.72
CA HIS A 59 49.91 -32.27 -6.10
C HIS A 59 50.11 -31.70 -7.52
N ILE A 60 49.16 -31.91 -8.43
CA ILE A 60 49.29 -31.52 -9.85
C ILE A 60 48.61 -30.17 -10.13
N GLY A 61 47.46 -29.89 -9.51
CA GLY A 61 46.75 -28.61 -9.65
C GLY A 61 45.44 -28.66 -10.44
N SER A 62 44.83 -27.50 -10.66
CA SER A 62 43.46 -27.38 -11.20
C SER A 62 43.27 -27.81 -12.66
N ASP A 63 44.33 -27.77 -13.47
CA ASP A 63 44.26 -28.21 -14.87
C ASP A 63 44.05 -29.72 -14.96
N PHE A 64 44.72 -30.50 -14.12
CA PHE A 64 44.49 -31.95 -14.01
C PHE A 64 43.04 -32.24 -13.63
N MET A 65 42.52 -31.51 -12.65
CA MET A 65 41.11 -31.65 -12.23
C MET A 65 40.12 -31.40 -13.36
N LYS A 66 40.35 -30.38 -14.20
CA LYS A 66 39.51 -30.16 -15.40
C LYS A 66 39.60 -31.31 -16.39
N GLN A 67 40.78 -31.92 -16.55
CA GLN A 67 40.97 -33.04 -17.48
C GLN A 67 40.30 -34.34 -17.01
N VAL A 68 40.20 -34.55 -15.69
CA VAL A 68 39.54 -35.73 -15.11
C VAL A 68 38.06 -35.52 -14.79
N GLU A 69 37.56 -34.29 -14.80
CA GLU A 69 36.14 -33.96 -14.53
C GLU A 69 35.17 -34.80 -15.38
N GLY A 70 35.37 -34.84 -16.70
CA GLY A 70 34.55 -35.65 -17.62
C GLY A 70 34.57 -37.15 -17.28
N PRO A 71 35.76 -37.77 -17.17
CA PRO A 71 35.89 -39.16 -16.73
C PRO A 71 35.27 -39.45 -15.34
N ILE A 72 35.33 -38.53 -14.38
CA ILE A 72 34.66 -38.69 -13.07
C ILE A 72 33.15 -38.71 -13.27
N LEU A 73 32.61 -37.80 -14.09
CA LEU A 73 31.19 -37.77 -14.42
C LEU A 73 30.75 -39.05 -15.14
N ASP A 74 31.59 -39.61 -16.02
CA ASP A 74 31.31 -40.90 -16.66
C ASP A 74 31.28 -42.05 -15.65
N LEU A 75 32.20 -42.06 -14.68
CA LEU A 75 32.20 -43.03 -13.59
C LEU A 75 30.93 -42.91 -12.74
N LEU A 76 30.58 -41.69 -12.32
CA LEU A 76 29.34 -41.41 -11.59
C LEU A 76 28.09 -41.80 -12.39
N SER A 77 28.14 -41.77 -13.73
CA SER A 77 26.99 -42.14 -14.58
C SER A 77 26.71 -43.64 -14.53
N GLY A 78 27.72 -44.44 -14.19
CA GLY A 78 27.61 -45.89 -14.05
C GLY A 78 27.23 -46.35 -12.64
N LEU A 79 27.06 -45.44 -11.68
CA LEU A 79 26.68 -45.77 -10.29
C LEU A 79 25.18 -45.56 -10.06
N SER A 80 24.59 -46.36 -9.18
CA SER A 80 23.19 -46.22 -8.72
C SER A 80 23.05 -46.60 -7.25
N GLY A 81 21.90 -46.28 -6.65
CA GLY A 81 21.55 -46.66 -5.28
C GLY A 81 22.63 -46.31 -4.24
N CYS A 82 22.95 -47.26 -3.37
CA CYS A 82 23.93 -47.08 -2.28
C CYS A 82 25.34 -46.73 -2.77
N SER A 83 25.76 -47.20 -3.96
CA SER A 83 27.09 -46.89 -4.51
C SER A 83 27.19 -45.41 -4.90
N LEU A 84 26.12 -44.85 -5.46
CA LEU A 84 26.07 -43.42 -5.77
C LEU A 84 25.96 -42.56 -4.51
N VAL A 85 25.29 -43.04 -3.46
CA VAL A 85 25.25 -42.40 -2.13
C VAL A 85 26.65 -42.32 -1.53
N ALA A 86 27.39 -43.43 -1.49
CA ALA A 86 28.76 -43.48 -0.97
C ALA A 86 29.69 -42.54 -1.76
N ALA A 87 29.60 -42.57 -3.09
CA ALA A 87 30.36 -41.66 -3.95
C ALA A 87 30.05 -40.18 -3.69
N SER A 88 28.77 -39.84 -3.52
CA SER A 88 28.32 -38.48 -3.25
C SER A 88 28.78 -37.98 -1.88
N ASN A 89 28.71 -38.84 -0.84
CA ASN A 89 29.23 -38.54 0.49
C ASN A 89 30.72 -38.27 0.46
N ASN A 90 31.50 -39.16 -0.16
CA ASN A 90 32.93 -38.97 -0.32
C ASN A 90 33.23 -37.63 -1.00
N LEU A 91 32.57 -37.31 -2.11
CA LEU A 91 32.77 -36.04 -2.81
C LEU A 91 32.43 -34.81 -1.93
N LEU A 92 31.36 -34.87 -1.14
CA LEU A 92 31.01 -33.81 -0.19
C LEU A 92 32.03 -33.68 0.95
N ASP A 93 32.49 -34.79 1.53
CA ASP A 93 33.53 -34.80 2.57
C ASP A 93 34.82 -34.14 2.07
N PHE A 94 35.25 -34.50 0.85
CA PHE A 94 36.39 -33.88 0.22
C PHE A 94 36.14 -32.39 -0.05
N ALA A 95 34.99 -32.00 -0.60
CA ALA A 95 34.67 -30.59 -0.81
C ALA A 95 34.73 -29.79 0.51
N SER A 96 34.16 -30.32 1.61
CA SER A 96 34.19 -29.70 2.94
C SER A 96 35.61 -29.61 3.51
N GLU A 97 36.44 -30.64 3.36
CA GLU A 97 37.83 -30.62 3.83
C GLU A 97 38.66 -29.55 3.12
N TRP A 98 38.51 -29.45 1.80
CA TRP A 98 39.18 -28.46 0.97
C TRP A 98 38.68 -27.04 1.29
N THR A 99 37.39 -26.89 1.59
CA THR A 99 36.79 -25.63 2.03
C THR A 99 37.19 -25.22 3.46
N ARG A 100 37.91 -26.06 4.22
CA ARG A 100 38.46 -25.69 5.54
C ARG A 100 39.95 -25.30 5.52
N LYS A 101 40.70 -25.64 4.47
CA LYS A 101 42.12 -25.28 4.36
C LYS A 101 42.26 -23.77 4.10
N GLY A 102 42.95 -23.07 5.01
CA GLY A 102 43.00 -21.60 5.09
C GLY A 102 44.09 -20.92 4.26
N ASP A 103 45.02 -21.67 3.65
CA ASP A 103 46.11 -21.12 2.83
C ASP A 103 45.84 -21.44 1.35
N ARG A 104 44.87 -20.73 0.75
CA ARG A 104 44.45 -20.97 -0.64
C ARG A 104 45.14 -20.04 -1.61
N ASN A 105 45.68 -20.63 -2.66
CA ASN A 105 46.02 -19.90 -3.88
C ASN A 105 44.88 -20.06 -4.91
N ALA A 106 44.93 -19.27 -5.99
CA ALA A 106 43.91 -19.29 -7.05
C ALA A 106 43.74 -20.66 -7.75
N ASP A 107 44.70 -21.57 -7.60
CA ASP A 107 44.62 -22.94 -8.13
C ASP A 107 43.80 -23.84 -7.20
N HIS A 108 44.00 -23.72 -5.89
CA HIS A 108 43.20 -24.41 -4.88
C HIS A 108 41.73 -24.00 -4.96
N ASP A 109 41.43 -22.71 -5.16
CA ASP A 109 40.05 -22.23 -5.31
C ASP A 109 39.34 -22.85 -6.52
N LYS A 110 40.06 -23.04 -7.63
CA LYS A 110 39.53 -23.73 -8.82
C LYS A 110 39.27 -25.20 -8.56
N ILE A 111 40.18 -25.88 -7.85
CA ILE A 111 39.99 -27.29 -7.46
C ILE A 111 38.75 -27.40 -6.58
N THR A 112 38.64 -26.57 -5.53
CA THR A 112 37.47 -26.55 -4.63
C THR A 112 36.18 -26.33 -5.42
N ALA A 113 36.14 -25.35 -6.34
CA ALA A 113 34.95 -25.10 -7.16
C ALA A 113 34.59 -26.29 -8.06
N THR A 114 35.58 -26.99 -8.64
CA THR A 114 35.33 -28.22 -9.42
C THR A 114 34.85 -29.36 -8.53
N MET A 115 35.39 -29.53 -7.33
CA MET A 115 34.96 -30.55 -6.36
C MET A 115 33.52 -30.33 -5.90
N GLU A 116 33.18 -29.10 -5.52
CA GLU A 116 31.81 -28.72 -5.17
C GLU A 116 30.85 -28.96 -6.35
N LYS A 117 31.25 -28.59 -7.58
CA LYS A 117 30.44 -28.87 -8.77
C LYS A 117 30.19 -30.37 -8.95
N LEU A 118 31.23 -31.20 -8.84
CA LEU A 118 31.12 -32.65 -8.99
C LEU A 118 30.25 -33.27 -7.89
N SER A 119 30.40 -32.83 -6.64
CA SER A 119 29.57 -33.31 -5.53
C SER A 119 28.10 -32.97 -5.76
N TYR A 120 27.79 -31.74 -6.18
CA TYR A 120 26.41 -31.35 -6.49
C TYR A 120 25.82 -32.08 -7.69
N GLN A 121 26.64 -32.37 -8.71
CA GLN A 121 26.20 -33.18 -9.85
C GLN A 121 25.91 -34.63 -9.45
N ALA A 122 26.72 -35.22 -8.55
CA ALA A 122 26.47 -36.56 -8.02
C ALA A 122 25.16 -36.61 -7.21
N VAL A 123 24.97 -35.65 -6.30
CA VAL A 123 23.73 -35.50 -5.52
C VAL A 123 22.52 -35.27 -6.43
N SER A 124 22.65 -34.41 -7.44
CA SER A 124 21.57 -34.14 -8.40
C SER A 124 21.18 -35.39 -9.18
N ARG A 125 22.14 -36.23 -9.58
CA ARG A 125 21.84 -37.49 -10.27
C ARG A 125 21.08 -38.46 -9.39
N LEU A 126 21.47 -38.56 -8.11
CA LEU A 126 20.75 -39.38 -7.15
C LEU A 126 19.32 -38.87 -6.94
N ALA A 127 19.15 -37.54 -6.85
CA ALA A 127 17.85 -36.89 -6.70
C ALA A 127 16.90 -37.14 -7.89
N TYR A 128 17.42 -37.33 -9.10
CA TYR A 128 16.63 -37.63 -10.30
C TYR A 128 16.79 -39.08 -10.78
N SER A 129 17.21 -39.98 -9.89
CA SER A 129 17.32 -41.41 -10.16
C SER A 129 15.98 -42.14 -9.93
N ASP A 130 16.01 -43.47 -10.02
CA ASP A 130 14.93 -44.36 -9.62
C ASP A 130 14.73 -44.42 -8.09
N THR A 131 15.70 -43.92 -7.32
CA THR A 131 15.72 -43.95 -5.85
C THR A 131 15.93 -42.55 -5.24
N PRO A 132 15.07 -41.55 -5.57
CA PRO A 132 15.26 -40.15 -5.18
C PRO A 132 15.31 -39.94 -3.66
N ALA A 133 14.67 -40.81 -2.87
CA ALA A 133 14.67 -40.74 -1.42
C ALA A 133 16.07 -40.87 -0.78
N LEU A 134 17.02 -41.54 -1.45
CA LEU A 134 18.40 -41.66 -0.97
C LEU A 134 19.17 -40.34 -1.01
N ALA A 135 18.69 -39.33 -1.75
CA ALA A 135 19.35 -38.04 -1.85
C ALA A 135 19.01 -37.07 -0.72
N GLN A 136 18.02 -37.36 0.14
CA GLN A 136 17.49 -36.40 1.12
C GLN A 136 18.56 -35.87 2.08
N ASP A 137 19.27 -36.77 2.76
CA ASP A 137 20.31 -36.40 3.73
C ASP A 137 21.47 -35.66 3.06
N LEU A 138 21.83 -36.07 1.84
CA LEU A 138 22.89 -35.45 1.06
C LEU A 138 22.53 -34.03 0.61
N ILE A 139 21.27 -33.80 0.21
CA ILE A 139 20.75 -32.48 -0.14
C ILE A 139 20.73 -31.58 1.10
N GLN A 140 20.19 -32.07 2.22
CA GLN A 140 20.16 -31.31 3.48
C GLN A 140 21.58 -30.90 3.87
N ARG A 141 22.51 -31.85 3.85
CA ARG A 141 23.93 -31.61 4.12
C ARG A 141 24.53 -30.59 3.17
N ALA A 142 24.31 -30.74 1.86
CA ALA A 142 24.82 -29.82 0.84
C ALA A 142 24.35 -28.38 1.10
N ILE A 143 23.10 -28.19 1.52
CA ILE A 143 22.55 -26.85 1.76
C ILE A 143 23.07 -26.23 3.07
N ILE A 144 23.22 -27.04 4.13
CA ILE A 144 23.66 -26.58 5.44
C ILE A 144 25.18 -26.33 5.49
N GLU A 145 25.98 -27.20 4.87
CA GLU A 145 27.45 -27.09 4.87
C GLU A 145 27.97 -26.11 3.81
N PHE A 146 27.25 -25.90 2.71
CA PHE A 146 27.72 -25.10 1.58
C PHE A 146 26.78 -23.93 1.21
N PRO A 147 26.60 -22.95 2.11
CA PRO A 147 25.66 -21.85 1.93
C PRO A 147 25.89 -21.01 0.66
N ALA A 148 27.12 -20.99 0.13
CA ALA A 148 27.46 -20.24 -1.07
C ALA A 148 26.72 -20.75 -2.32
N ALA A 149 26.34 -22.04 -2.36
CA ALA A 149 25.82 -22.74 -3.53
C ALA A 149 24.29 -22.58 -3.76
N SER A 150 23.73 -21.39 -3.51
CA SER A 150 22.27 -21.16 -3.59
C SER A 150 21.64 -21.43 -4.96
N SER A 151 22.42 -21.43 -6.06
CA SER A 151 21.94 -21.90 -7.37
C SER A 151 21.65 -23.40 -7.38
N TRP A 152 22.51 -24.21 -6.77
CA TRP A 152 22.33 -25.66 -6.63
C TRP A 152 21.24 -25.99 -5.63
N HIS A 153 21.13 -25.23 -4.53
CA HIS A 153 20.05 -25.43 -3.55
C HIS A 153 18.67 -25.32 -4.20
N ARG A 154 18.48 -24.38 -5.14
CA ARG A 154 17.23 -24.25 -5.89
C ARG A 154 16.96 -25.42 -6.84
N GLN A 155 18.01 -26.06 -7.37
CA GLN A 155 17.87 -27.26 -8.18
C GLN A 155 17.48 -28.46 -7.31
N PHE A 156 18.12 -28.62 -6.15
CA PHE A 156 17.79 -29.67 -5.19
C PHE A 156 16.39 -29.50 -4.60
N LEU A 157 15.99 -28.27 -4.28
CA LEU A 157 14.65 -27.93 -3.81
C LEU A 157 13.67 -27.66 -4.96
N SER A 158 13.82 -28.35 -6.08
CA SER A 158 12.93 -28.14 -7.24
C SER A 158 11.59 -28.83 -7.06
N LEU A 159 10.54 -28.24 -7.65
CA LEU A 159 9.21 -28.83 -7.69
C LEU A 159 9.21 -30.25 -8.29
N ARG A 160 10.06 -30.48 -9.30
CA ARG A 160 10.23 -31.80 -9.93
C ARG A 160 10.69 -32.84 -8.90
N TYR A 161 11.78 -32.55 -8.20
CA TYR A 161 12.32 -33.49 -7.21
C TYR A 161 11.29 -33.78 -6.10
N MET A 162 10.59 -32.76 -5.61
CA MET A 162 9.55 -32.96 -4.58
C MET A 162 8.38 -33.82 -5.07
N LYS A 163 8.01 -33.72 -6.36
CA LYS A 163 6.98 -34.57 -6.99
C LYS A 163 7.46 -36.01 -7.22
N ASP A 164 8.75 -36.22 -7.41
CA ASP A 164 9.34 -37.54 -7.61
C ASP A 164 9.50 -38.31 -6.27
N LEU A 165 9.38 -37.64 -5.12
CA LEU A 165 9.38 -38.26 -3.80
C LEU A 165 7.98 -38.77 -3.37
N PRO A 166 7.91 -39.88 -2.62
CA PRO A 166 6.69 -40.23 -1.89
C PRO A 166 6.28 -39.09 -0.94
N ALA A 167 4.99 -38.79 -0.82
CA ALA A 167 4.50 -37.65 -0.01
C ALA A 167 4.99 -37.69 1.46
N ARG A 168 5.11 -38.89 2.04
CA ARG A 168 5.68 -39.09 3.40
C ARG A 168 7.15 -38.63 3.47
N ASP A 169 7.91 -38.95 2.45
CA ASP A 169 9.34 -38.69 2.36
C ASP A 169 9.60 -37.20 2.08
N ALA A 170 8.83 -36.61 1.15
CA ALA A 170 8.83 -35.16 0.93
C ALA A 170 8.50 -34.39 2.21
N LYS A 171 7.46 -34.80 2.95
CA LYS A 171 7.11 -34.21 4.26
C LYS A 171 8.28 -34.29 5.24
N THR A 172 8.86 -35.48 5.40
CA THR A 172 9.94 -35.73 6.38
C THR A 172 11.16 -34.88 6.06
N MET A 173 11.55 -34.85 4.79
CA MET A 173 12.65 -34.02 4.31
C MET A 173 12.41 -32.54 4.57
N LEU A 174 11.23 -32.00 4.22
CA LEU A 174 10.92 -30.58 4.37
C LEU A 174 10.88 -30.14 5.84
N LEU A 175 10.36 -30.97 6.73
CA LEU A 175 10.37 -30.70 8.18
C LEU A 175 11.79 -30.74 8.74
N SER A 176 12.55 -31.80 8.45
CA SER A 176 13.96 -31.92 8.86
C SER A 176 14.77 -30.71 8.38
N PHE A 177 14.51 -30.29 7.15
CA PHE A 177 15.21 -29.17 6.55
C PHE A 177 14.82 -27.82 7.16
N ALA A 178 13.54 -27.58 7.45
CA ALA A 178 13.10 -26.37 8.14
C ALA A 178 13.67 -26.29 9.57
N SER A 179 13.70 -27.41 10.31
CA SER A 179 14.35 -27.48 11.63
C SER A 179 15.84 -27.17 11.55
N ALA A 180 16.58 -27.81 10.62
CA ALA A 180 18.01 -27.58 10.46
C ALA A 180 18.35 -26.14 10.02
N ILE A 181 17.51 -25.54 9.16
CA ILE A 181 17.63 -24.11 8.82
C ILE A 181 17.38 -23.26 10.07
N GLY A 182 16.33 -23.55 10.84
CA GLY A 182 15.97 -22.81 12.04
C GLY A 182 17.13 -22.79 13.05
N GLU A 183 17.69 -23.96 13.37
CA GLU A 183 18.86 -24.10 14.26
C GLU A 183 20.05 -23.28 13.75
N LYS A 184 20.34 -23.33 12.44
CA LYS A 184 21.46 -22.56 11.86
C LYS A 184 21.22 -21.06 11.83
N LEU A 185 19.98 -20.61 11.63
CA LEU A 185 19.63 -19.18 11.71
C LEU A 185 19.70 -18.67 13.16
N GLU A 186 19.32 -19.50 14.12
CA GLU A 186 19.43 -19.18 15.54
C GLU A 186 20.91 -19.06 15.97
N GLU A 187 21.76 -20.03 15.60
CA GLU A 187 23.22 -19.96 15.80
C GLU A 187 23.82 -18.66 15.24
N GLN A 188 23.39 -18.23 14.05
CA GLN A 188 23.84 -16.98 13.43
C GLN A 188 23.37 -15.73 14.16
N SER A 189 22.23 -15.79 14.86
CA SER A 189 21.67 -14.64 15.58
C SER A 189 22.46 -14.30 16.84
N TYR A 190 22.96 -15.30 17.58
CA TYR A 190 23.78 -15.11 18.77
C TYR A 190 25.17 -14.50 18.48
N VAL A 191 25.79 -14.88 17.35
CA VAL A 191 27.11 -14.35 16.93
C VAL A 191 27.08 -12.84 16.67
N LYS A 192 25.90 -12.25 16.39
CA LYS A 192 25.75 -10.81 16.15
C LYS A 192 25.49 -9.98 17.41
N ILE A 193 25.08 -10.60 18.52
CA ILE A 193 24.63 -9.89 19.73
C ILE A 193 25.71 -9.91 20.83
N GLY A 194 26.74 -10.76 20.73
CA GLY A 194 27.64 -11.02 21.88
C GLY A 194 29.15 -10.76 21.74
N GLU A 195 29.76 -10.58 20.56
CA GLU A 195 31.23 -10.49 20.48
C GLU A 195 31.75 -9.42 19.51
N ALA A 196 32.62 -8.55 20.04
CA ALA A 196 33.55 -7.72 19.26
C ALA A 196 34.32 -8.60 18.26
N GLU A 197 34.47 -8.11 17.02
CA GLU A 197 35.28 -8.68 15.94
C GLU A 197 35.61 -10.19 16.04
N LEU A 198 34.93 -11.00 15.23
CA LEU A 198 35.31 -12.40 14.95
C LEU A 198 36.86 -12.57 15.01
N PRO A 199 37.40 -13.47 15.85
CA PRO A 199 38.83 -13.67 15.96
C PRO A 199 39.44 -13.86 14.57
N LYS A 200 40.47 -13.06 14.21
CA LYS A 200 41.19 -13.20 12.94
C LYS A 200 41.68 -14.65 12.79
N GLY A 201 40.96 -15.45 12.00
CA GLY A 201 41.24 -16.87 11.78
C GLY A 201 40.09 -17.84 12.11
N ALA A 202 38.95 -17.38 12.63
CA ALA A 202 37.75 -18.23 12.73
C ALA A 202 37.20 -18.52 11.31
N PRO A 203 36.80 -19.78 11.00
CA PRO A 203 36.12 -20.08 9.75
C PRO A 203 34.86 -19.20 9.61
N PRO A 204 34.53 -18.70 8.40
CA PRO A 204 33.29 -17.98 8.22
C PRO A 204 32.12 -18.85 8.68
N ALA A 205 31.32 -18.36 9.62
CA ALA A 205 30.13 -19.06 10.08
C ALA A 205 29.31 -19.49 8.86
N SER A 206 28.83 -20.73 8.82
CA SER A 206 28.01 -21.21 7.71
C SER A 206 26.70 -20.42 7.69
N VAL A 207 26.62 -19.38 6.86
CA VAL A 207 25.46 -18.49 6.76
C VAL A 207 24.49 -19.01 5.71
N VAL A 208 23.47 -19.77 6.12
CA VAL A 208 22.37 -20.17 5.22
C VAL A 208 21.81 -18.93 4.52
N LYS A 209 21.87 -18.91 3.18
CA LYS A 209 21.43 -17.74 2.40
C LYS A 209 19.92 -17.55 2.50
N VAL A 210 19.51 -16.31 2.78
CA VAL A 210 18.10 -15.85 2.76
C VAL A 210 17.36 -16.31 1.50
N SER A 211 18.00 -16.25 0.33
CA SER A 211 17.42 -16.68 -0.94
C SER A 211 17.01 -18.15 -0.97
N THR A 212 17.74 -19.02 -0.26
CA THR A 212 17.45 -20.46 -0.20
C THR A 212 16.24 -20.72 0.68
N VAL A 213 16.18 -20.10 1.85
CA VAL A 213 15.03 -20.23 2.78
C VAL A 213 13.76 -19.60 2.17
N LYS A 214 13.90 -18.43 1.53
CA LYS A 214 12.81 -17.79 0.78
C LYS A 214 12.26 -18.71 -0.31
N TYR A 215 13.14 -19.36 -1.07
CA TYR A 215 12.72 -20.29 -2.12
C TYR A 215 11.99 -21.51 -1.56
N LEU A 216 12.42 -22.03 -0.40
CA LEU A 216 11.72 -23.12 0.27
C LEU A 216 10.29 -22.72 0.67
N ALA A 217 10.10 -21.53 1.27
CA ALA A 217 8.75 -21.04 1.56
C ALA A 217 7.90 -20.94 0.28
N GLN A 218 8.46 -20.37 -0.79
CA GLN A 218 7.80 -20.27 -2.09
C GLN A 218 7.48 -21.62 -2.73
N LEU A 219 8.28 -22.67 -2.48
CA LEU A 219 8.02 -24.01 -2.98
C LEU A 219 6.79 -24.66 -2.34
N LEU A 220 6.49 -24.28 -1.09
CA LEU A 220 5.32 -24.74 -0.33
C LEU A 220 4.04 -24.01 -0.73
N ASN A 221 4.16 -22.91 -1.48
CA ASN A 221 3.02 -22.18 -2.00
C ASN A 221 2.22 -23.06 -2.98
N ASN A 222 1.02 -23.47 -2.57
CA ASN A 222 0.15 -24.38 -3.33
C ASN A 222 0.85 -25.69 -3.74
N SER A 223 1.61 -26.28 -2.83
CA SER A 223 2.31 -27.54 -3.06
C SER A 223 1.32 -28.68 -3.35
N GLU A 224 1.38 -29.24 -4.56
CA GLU A 224 0.59 -30.43 -4.95
C GLU A 224 1.21 -31.76 -4.44
N PHE A 225 2.47 -31.72 -4.01
CA PHE A 225 3.27 -32.92 -3.67
C PHE A 225 3.16 -33.34 -2.19
N ILE A 226 2.58 -32.49 -1.34
CA ILE A 226 2.25 -32.80 0.06
C ILE A 226 0.89 -32.20 0.41
N ALA A 227 0.22 -32.80 1.40
CA ALA A 227 -1.03 -32.26 1.94
C ALA A 227 -0.82 -30.86 2.55
N PRO A 228 -1.86 -30.01 2.61
CA PRO A 228 -1.76 -28.66 3.17
C PRO A 228 -1.26 -28.62 4.62
N GLU A 229 -1.67 -29.58 5.48
CA GLU A 229 -1.34 -29.56 6.91
C GLU A 229 0.17 -29.66 7.18
N PRO A 230 0.92 -30.60 6.57
CA PRO A 230 2.38 -30.60 6.59
C PRO A 230 3.03 -29.31 6.03
N SER A 231 2.52 -28.75 4.94
CA SER A 231 3.08 -27.51 4.37
C SER A 231 2.97 -26.36 5.36
N ILE A 232 1.84 -26.25 6.04
CA ILE A 232 1.60 -25.24 7.08
C ILE A 232 2.59 -25.44 8.25
N GLU A 233 2.83 -26.68 8.69
CA GLU A 233 3.81 -26.98 9.75
C GLU A 233 5.22 -26.53 9.37
N VAL A 234 5.67 -26.83 8.15
CA VAL A 234 6.98 -26.40 7.66
C VAL A 234 7.06 -24.88 7.58
N LEU A 235 6.02 -24.21 7.05
CA LEU A 235 5.95 -22.76 6.97
C LEU A 235 6.03 -22.11 8.37
N ILE A 236 5.36 -22.68 9.38
CA ILE A 236 5.44 -22.20 10.77
C ILE A 236 6.87 -22.22 11.29
N GLU A 237 7.56 -23.35 11.13
CA GLU A 237 8.93 -23.51 11.64
C GLU A 237 9.90 -22.58 10.90
N LEU A 238 9.71 -22.37 9.59
CA LEU A 238 10.47 -21.37 8.83
C LEU A 238 10.17 -19.94 9.28
N PHE A 239 8.94 -19.63 9.68
CA PHE A 239 8.61 -18.31 10.20
C PHE A 239 9.31 -18.05 11.54
N LYS A 240 9.26 -19.02 12.46
CA LYS A 240 9.87 -18.91 13.80
C LYS A 240 11.40 -18.82 13.72
N GLY A 241 12.04 -19.69 12.95
CA GLY A 241 13.50 -19.66 12.77
C GLY A 241 13.98 -18.53 11.86
N GLY A 242 13.13 -18.05 10.96
CA GLY A 242 13.42 -16.97 10.03
C GLY A 242 13.37 -15.59 10.67
N THR A 243 14.53 -15.06 11.07
CA THR A 243 14.64 -13.68 11.59
C THR A 243 14.61 -12.62 10.48
N HIS A 244 15.02 -12.97 9.26
CA HIS A 244 15.06 -12.03 8.13
C HIS A 244 13.67 -11.70 7.58
N ILE A 245 13.41 -10.42 7.32
CA ILE A 245 12.10 -9.91 6.86
C ILE A 245 11.60 -10.58 5.57
N ASP A 246 12.46 -10.78 4.58
CA ASP A 246 12.06 -11.45 3.33
C ASP A 246 11.63 -12.90 3.51
N ILE A 247 12.17 -13.60 4.52
CA ILE A 247 11.76 -14.98 4.84
C ILE A 247 10.35 -14.92 5.44
N ARG A 248 10.14 -14.05 6.43
CA ARG A 248 8.84 -13.84 7.09
C ARG A 248 7.75 -13.46 6.08
N ILE A 249 8.04 -12.53 5.17
CA ILE A 249 7.11 -12.13 4.11
C ILE A 249 6.82 -13.30 3.17
N ALA A 250 7.83 -14.03 2.70
CA ALA A 250 7.60 -15.16 1.79
C ALA A 250 6.79 -16.29 2.44
N THR A 251 7.00 -16.53 3.73
CA THR A 251 6.24 -17.50 4.51
C THR A 251 4.80 -17.05 4.71
N LEU A 252 4.57 -15.79 5.07
CA LEU A 252 3.24 -15.17 5.13
C LEU A 252 2.52 -15.30 3.76
N ASP A 253 3.21 -14.95 2.68
CA ASP A 253 2.69 -15.02 1.31
C ASP A 253 2.19 -16.41 0.94
N SER A 254 2.95 -17.43 1.36
CA SER A 254 2.66 -18.83 1.09
C SER A 254 1.50 -19.33 1.95
N LEU A 255 1.47 -18.98 3.25
CA LEU A 255 0.34 -19.30 4.13
C LEU A 255 -0.99 -18.70 3.62
N LEU A 256 -0.97 -17.44 3.17
CA LEU A 256 -2.14 -16.76 2.64
C LEU A 256 -2.59 -17.31 1.29
N SER A 257 -1.63 -17.69 0.44
CA SER A 257 -1.93 -18.33 -0.83
C SER A 257 -2.61 -19.68 -0.61
N THR A 258 -2.09 -20.51 0.32
CA THR A 258 -2.73 -21.76 0.72
C THR A 258 -4.14 -21.51 1.27
N LEU A 259 -4.32 -20.51 2.14
CA LEU A 259 -5.63 -20.14 2.66
C LEU A 259 -6.61 -19.71 1.56
N ASN A 260 -6.15 -18.87 0.63
CA ASN A 260 -6.93 -18.40 -0.51
C ASN A 260 -7.36 -19.54 -1.44
N THR A 261 -6.50 -20.55 -1.62
CA THR A 261 -6.81 -21.77 -2.39
C THR A 261 -7.87 -22.61 -1.70
N ILE A 262 -7.75 -22.87 -0.39
CA ILE A 262 -8.74 -23.67 0.36
C ILE A 262 -10.11 -22.96 0.36
N LEU A 263 -10.14 -21.63 0.53
CA LEU A 263 -11.38 -20.85 0.50
C LEU A 263 -12.09 -20.86 -0.86
N ASN A 264 -11.36 -21.11 -1.95
CA ASN A 264 -11.97 -21.28 -3.26
C ASN A 264 -12.94 -22.47 -3.29
N GLU A 265 -12.66 -23.50 -2.48
CA GLU A 265 -13.42 -24.75 -2.45
C GLU A 265 -14.49 -24.75 -1.35
N THR A 266 -14.29 -24.02 -0.25
CA THR A 266 -15.14 -24.10 0.95
C THR A 266 -15.60 -22.74 1.50
N ALA A 267 -15.87 -21.76 0.62
CA ALA A 267 -16.14 -20.37 1.00
C ALA A 267 -17.27 -20.19 2.04
N GLU A 268 -18.37 -20.95 1.93
CA GLU A 268 -19.56 -20.78 2.78
C GLU A 268 -19.46 -21.48 4.15
N GLU A 269 -18.54 -22.43 4.32
CA GLU A 269 -18.37 -23.25 5.54
C GLU A 269 -16.97 -23.14 6.14
N TRP A 270 -16.26 -22.03 5.86
CA TRP A 270 -14.85 -21.86 6.27
C TRP A 270 -14.65 -22.05 7.78
N SER A 271 -15.64 -21.65 8.58
CA SER A 271 -15.60 -21.71 10.05
C SER A 271 -15.57 -23.14 10.58
N SER A 272 -16.05 -24.12 9.81
CA SER A 272 -16.04 -25.55 10.16
C SER A 272 -14.75 -26.25 9.73
N ASN A 273 -13.96 -25.64 8.84
CA ASN A 273 -12.72 -26.24 8.33
C ASN A 273 -11.58 -26.12 9.38
N PRO A 274 -11.05 -27.24 9.92
CA PRO A 274 -10.00 -27.21 10.93
C PRO A 274 -8.67 -26.63 10.40
N THR A 275 -8.38 -26.82 9.12
CA THR A 275 -7.15 -26.34 8.47
C THR A 275 -7.15 -24.84 8.30
N ILE A 276 -8.28 -24.24 7.90
CA ILE A 276 -8.46 -22.78 7.85
C ILE A 276 -8.21 -22.17 9.24
N ARG A 277 -8.84 -22.72 10.28
CA ARG A 277 -8.65 -22.24 11.67
C ARG A 277 -7.19 -22.37 12.12
N LYS A 278 -6.52 -23.48 11.80
CA LYS A 278 -5.09 -23.66 12.08
C LYS A 278 -4.25 -22.58 11.41
N ILE A 279 -4.51 -22.23 10.15
CA ILE A 279 -3.80 -21.15 9.45
C ILE A 279 -4.05 -19.80 10.12
N ILE A 280 -5.32 -19.43 10.39
CA ILE A 280 -5.63 -18.13 11.01
C ILE A 280 -4.96 -18.02 12.39
N ASN A 281 -5.06 -19.05 13.24
CA ASN A 281 -4.37 -19.09 14.54
C ASN A 281 -2.85 -18.98 14.39
N THR A 282 -2.30 -19.56 13.33
CA THR A 282 -0.87 -19.49 13.04
C THR A 282 -0.43 -18.08 12.65
N LEU A 283 -1.25 -17.36 11.88
CA LEU A 283 -0.93 -15.99 11.44
C LEU A 283 -0.78 -15.03 12.63
N GLU A 284 -1.37 -15.34 13.78
CA GLU A 284 -1.22 -14.52 15.00
C GLU A 284 0.23 -14.49 15.53
N ILE A 285 1.08 -15.46 15.17
CA ILE A 285 2.52 -15.45 15.49
C ILE A 285 3.22 -14.21 14.90
N ILE A 286 2.63 -13.58 13.89
CA ILE A 286 3.16 -12.39 13.23
C ILE A 286 2.93 -11.11 14.04
N ILE A 287 1.89 -11.08 14.87
CA ILE A 287 1.49 -9.90 15.65
C ILE A 287 2.65 -9.28 16.42
N PRO A 288 3.40 -10.03 17.27
CA PRO A 288 4.51 -9.46 18.05
C PRO A 288 5.66 -8.90 17.21
N ILE A 289 5.78 -9.29 15.93
CA ILE A 289 6.82 -8.80 15.03
C ILE A 289 6.34 -7.57 14.27
N ALA A 290 5.17 -7.65 13.63
CA ALA A 290 4.62 -6.57 12.81
C ALA A 290 4.18 -5.36 13.64
N GLY A 291 3.83 -5.57 14.92
CA GLY A 291 3.53 -4.51 15.86
C GLY A 291 4.76 -3.97 16.60
N ASN A 292 5.96 -4.48 16.33
CA ASN A 292 7.17 -4.01 17.01
C ASN A 292 7.69 -2.69 16.42
N ILE A 293 8.45 -1.92 17.19
CA ILE A 293 9.11 -0.70 16.72
C ILE A 293 10.03 -0.97 15.52
N ASN A 294 10.60 -2.18 15.46
CA ASN A 294 11.46 -2.62 14.37
C ASN A 294 11.20 -4.07 13.94
N GLU A 295 10.55 -4.27 12.79
CA GLU A 295 10.24 -5.63 12.29
C GLU A 295 11.48 -6.45 11.92
N ARG A 296 12.60 -5.79 11.53
CA ARG A 296 13.85 -6.45 11.13
C ARG A 296 14.62 -6.97 12.33
N ARG A 297 14.52 -6.26 13.46
CA ARG A 297 15.10 -6.63 14.75
C ARG A 297 14.09 -6.28 15.85
N PRO A 298 13.08 -7.14 16.09
CA PRO A 298 12.09 -6.89 17.12
C PRO A 298 12.77 -6.71 18.47
N VAL A 299 12.41 -5.64 19.17
CA VAL A 299 12.91 -5.32 20.52
C VAL A 299 12.13 -6.17 21.51
N SER A 300 12.85 -6.99 22.29
CA SER A 300 12.27 -7.82 23.35
C SER A 300 12.10 -7.04 24.66
N ASP A 301 11.35 -7.58 25.62
CA ASP A 301 11.15 -6.94 26.92
C ASP A 301 12.48 -6.73 27.68
N SER A 302 13.47 -7.63 27.51
CA SER A 302 14.79 -7.44 28.10
C SER A 302 15.58 -6.33 27.41
N ASP A 303 15.45 -6.21 26.09
CA ASP A 303 16.10 -5.13 25.34
C ASP A 303 15.50 -3.77 25.73
N TRP A 304 14.19 -3.70 25.99
CA TRP A 304 13.54 -2.48 26.50
C TRP A 304 14.06 -2.09 27.89
N ALA A 305 14.25 -3.06 28.79
CA ALA A 305 14.82 -2.80 30.11
C ALA A 305 16.28 -2.31 30.05
N GLU A 306 17.09 -2.91 29.16
CA GLU A 306 18.47 -2.46 28.91
C GLU A 306 18.52 -1.06 28.28
N ALA A 307 17.63 -0.78 27.34
CA ALA A 307 17.48 0.53 26.71
C ALA A 307 17.09 1.61 27.74
N GLU A 308 16.22 1.28 28.69
CA GLU A 308 15.84 2.15 29.80
C GLU A 308 17.02 2.44 30.75
N GLU A 309 17.78 1.40 31.14
CA GLU A 309 18.95 1.55 32.01
C GLU A 309 20.03 2.43 31.36
N ASN A 310 20.30 2.21 30.07
CA ASN A 310 21.34 2.93 29.34
C ASN A 310 20.86 4.26 28.72
N THR A 311 19.57 4.57 28.80
CA THR A 311 18.94 5.71 28.09
C THR A 311 19.24 5.68 26.58
N GLU A 312 19.28 4.48 26.01
CA GLU A 312 19.48 4.26 24.58
C GLU A 312 18.12 4.09 23.89
N VAL A 313 17.97 4.71 22.73
CA VAL A 313 16.70 4.65 21.97
C VAL A 313 16.86 3.62 20.86
N PRO A 314 16.04 2.55 20.84
CA PRO A 314 16.10 1.55 19.78
C PRO A 314 15.82 2.16 18.41
N CYS A 315 16.53 1.69 17.39
CA CYS A 315 16.32 2.12 16.01
C CYS A 315 14.93 1.70 15.51
N THR A 316 14.19 2.61 14.91
CA THR A 316 12.89 2.32 14.30
C THR A 316 13.04 1.63 12.94
N SER A 317 11.99 0.93 12.50
CA SER A 317 11.96 0.26 11.18
C SER A 317 11.75 1.21 9.99
N SER A 318 11.49 2.49 10.24
CA SER A 318 10.99 3.41 9.22
C SER A 318 12.14 4.06 8.45
N ASP A 319 12.22 3.76 7.15
CA ASP A 319 12.61 4.81 6.21
C ASP A 319 11.52 5.90 6.30
N GLU A 320 11.87 7.19 6.23
CA GLU A 320 11.04 8.34 6.67
C GLU A 320 9.57 8.37 6.16
N PHE A 321 9.20 7.56 5.17
CA PHE A 321 7.87 7.59 4.52
C PHE A 321 7.31 6.21 4.11
N THR A 322 7.68 5.12 4.78
CA THR A 322 7.19 3.78 4.41
C THR A 322 6.58 3.03 5.59
N ILE A 323 5.48 2.34 5.35
CA ILE A 323 4.95 1.38 6.31
C ILE A 323 5.91 0.20 6.42
N PRO A 324 6.23 -0.26 7.64
CA PRO A 324 7.06 -1.44 7.83
C PRO A 324 6.58 -2.63 6.98
N PRO A 325 7.49 -3.36 6.29
CA PRO A 325 7.11 -4.29 5.22
C PRO A 325 6.11 -5.38 5.59
N LEU A 326 6.17 -5.93 6.81
CA LEU A 326 5.29 -7.00 7.27
C LEU A 326 3.90 -6.47 7.61
N LEU A 327 3.81 -5.35 8.33
CA LEU A 327 2.58 -4.61 8.56
C LEU A 327 1.95 -4.18 7.23
N GLY A 328 2.75 -3.63 6.31
CA GLY A 328 2.30 -3.26 4.97
C GLY A 328 1.77 -4.45 4.18
N ALA A 329 2.43 -5.62 4.29
CA ALA A 329 1.91 -6.85 3.69
C ALA A 329 0.54 -7.18 4.27
N ILE A 330 0.36 -7.14 5.60
CA ILE A 330 -0.89 -7.48 6.30
C ILE A 330 -2.03 -6.53 5.94
N LEU A 331 -1.78 -5.22 5.91
CA LEU A 331 -2.78 -4.23 5.49
C LEU A 331 -3.23 -4.46 4.04
N ASN A 332 -2.33 -4.93 3.16
CA ASN A 332 -2.66 -5.26 1.78
C ASN A 332 -3.41 -6.60 1.62
N ILE A 333 -3.31 -7.54 2.57
CA ILE A 333 -4.08 -8.80 2.56
C ILE A 333 -5.58 -8.48 2.51
N VAL A 334 -6.00 -7.59 3.40
CA VAL A 334 -7.41 -7.25 3.61
C VAL A 334 -7.98 -6.46 2.42
N LYS A 335 -7.12 -5.90 1.55
CA LYS A 335 -7.53 -5.19 0.33
C LYS A 335 -8.05 -6.16 -0.75
N GLY A 336 -7.64 -7.42 -0.71
CA GLY A 336 -8.17 -8.49 -1.58
C GLY A 336 -7.65 -8.51 -3.03
N GLU A 337 -6.72 -7.64 -3.42
CA GLU A 337 -6.20 -7.60 -4.80
C GLU A 337 -5.38 -8.83 -5.18
N LYS A 338 -4.49 -9.27 -4.28
CA LYS A 338 -3.61 -10.42 -4.51
C LYS A 338 -4.30 -11.76 -4.20
N TYR A 339 -5.22 -11.76 -3.23
CA TYR A 339 -5.88 -12.95 -2.72
C TYR A 339 -7.40 -12.74 -2.68
N PRO A 340 -8.08 -12.87 -3.84
CA PRO A 340 -9.48 -12.47 -3.98
C PRO A 340 -10.45 -13.29 -3.11
N ASN A 341 -10.11 -14.53 -2.75
CA ASN A 341 -10.96 -15.38 -1.92
C ASN A 341 -10.85 -15.01 -0.43
N LEU A 342 -9.87 -14.21 -0.01
CA LEU A 342 -9.80 -13.73 1.38
C LEU A 342 -10.89 -12.72 1.73
N LYS A 343 -11.66 -12.23 0.75
CA LYS A 343 -12.84 -11.38 0.99
C LYS A 343 -13.85 -12.03 1.97
N TYR A 344 -13.95 -13.36 1.98
CA TYR A 344 -14.82 -14.10 2.91
C TYR A 344 -14.35 -14.04 4.37
N LEU A 345 -13.06 -13.77 4.58
CA LEU A 345 -12.43 -13.63 5.91
C LEU A 345 -12.02 -12.19 6.22
N LYS A 346 -12.46 -11.21 5.42
CA LYS A 346 -11.98 -9.82 5.51
C LYS A 346 -12.07 -9.29 6.95
N TRP A 347 -13.24 -9.43 7.57
CA TRP A 347 -13.49 -9.03 8.97
C TRP A 347 -12.65 -9.84 9.96
N GLU A 348 -12.63 -11.17 9.84
CA GLU A 348 -11.90 -12.07 10.76
C GLU A 348 -10.39 -11.75 10.77
N LEU A 349 -9.78 -11.59 9.59
CA LEU A 349 -8.37 -11.24 9.46
C LEU A 349 -8.09 -9.83 9.99
N PHE A 350 -9.01 -8.88 9.78
CA PHE A 350 -8.87 -7.53 10.29
C PHE A 350 -8.89 -7.50 11.83
N VAL A 351 -9.89 -8.15 12.45
CA VAL A 351 -10.03 -8.17 13.92
C VAL A 351 -8.90 -8.93 14.60
N ARG A 352 -8.42 -10.02 14.00
CA ARG A 352 -7.42 -10.90 14.64
C ARG A 352 -5.98 -10.52 14.35
N LEU A 353 -5.69 -9.84 13.24
CA LEU A 353 -4.33 -9.45 12.87
C LEU A 353 -4.16 -7.94 12.91
N VAL A 354 -4.97 -7.20 12.16
CA VAL A 354 -4.76 -5.75 11.97
C VAL A 354 -4.95 -4.96 13.26
N LEU A 355 -6.06 -5.17 13.99
CA LEU A 355 -6.31 -4.44 15.23
C LEU A 355 -5.30 -4.75 16.34
N PRO A 356 -4.91 -6.01 16.60
CA PRO A 356 -3.88 -6.32 17.58
C PRO A 356 -2.50 -5.77 17.20
N ILE A 357 -2.13 -5.80 15.91
CA ILE A 357 -0.86 -5.22 15.44
C ILE A 357 -0.87 -3.70 15.62
N LEU A 358 -1.97 -3.02 15.27
CA LEU A 358 -2.10 -1.59 15.48
C LEU A 358 -1.93 -1.23 16.96
N LYS A 359 -2.64 -1.94 17.85
CA LYS A 359 -2.57 -1.74 19.29
C LYS A 359 -1.14 -1.93 19.81
N LEU A 360 -0.50 -3.04 19.45
CA LEU A 360 0.87 -3.31 19.88
C LEU A 360 1.85 -2.26 19.32
N SER A 361 1.68 -1.83 18.07
CA SER A 361 2.49 -0.77 17.46
C SER A 361 2.38 0.54 18.22
N GLN A 362 1.19 0.90 18.69
CA GLN A 362 0.96 2.09 19.52
C GLN A 362 1.65 1.97 20.89
N GLU A 363 1.54 0.80 21.55
CA GLU A 363 2.18 0.54 22.85
C GLU A 363 3.73 0.60 22.75
N GLN A 364 4.28 -0.03 21.72
CA GLN A 364 5.73 -0.02 21.46
C GLN A 364 6.24 1.38 21.12
N HIS A 365 5.49 2.15 20.33
CA HIS A 365 5.86 3.52 19.98
C HIS A 365 5.74 4.48 21.17
N HIS A 366 4.76 4.27 22.04
CA HIS A 366 4.66 5.03 23.29
C HIS A 366 5.88 4.79 24.19
N THR A 367 6.30 3.54 24.38
CA THR A 367 7.53 3.19 25.12
C THR A 367 8.75 3.87 24.50
N TRP A 368 8.83 3.85 23.17
CA TRP A 368 9.88 4.55 22.42
C TRP A 368 9.86 6.07 22.66
N PHE A 369 8.68 6.72 22.68
CA PHE A 369 8.58 8.15 22.99
C PHE A 369 9.10 8.46 24.39
N SER A 370 8.74 7.66 25.39
CA SER A 370 9.22 7.85 26.76
C SER A 370 10.74 7.84 26.84
N LEU A 371 11.39 6.88 26.19
CA LEU A 371 12.86 6.79 26.14
C LEU A 371 13.49 7.92 25.31
N PHE A 372 12.88 8.28 24.19
CA PHE A 372 13.36 9.39 23.35
C PHE A 372 13.32 10.72 24.11
N LEU A 373 12.22 11.03 24.79
CA LEU A 373 12.08 12.23 25.59
C LEU A 373 13.03 12.23 26.80
N ALA A 374 13.24 11.08 27.44
CA ALA A 374 14.22 10.93 28.52
C ALA A 374 15.66 11.19 28.04
N LYS A 375 16.06 10.61 26.90
CA LYS A 375 17.38 10.81 26.28
C LYS A 375 17.68 12.27 25.98
N HIS A 376 16.66 13.03 25.57
CA HIS A 376 16.81 14.45 25.24
C HIS A 376 16.56 15.39 26.43
N GLY A 377 16.32 14.86 27.65
CA GLY A 377 16.18 15.64 28.87
C GLY A 377 15.01 16.64 28.84
N THR A 378 13.94 16.31 28.13
CA THR A 378 12.79 17.22 27.95
C THR A 378 11.87 17.20 29.17
N THR A 379 11.05 18.24 29.34
CA THR A 379 9.94 18.25 30.30
C THR A 379 8.63 17.71 29.72
N LEU A 380 8.64 17.28 28.45
CA LEU A 380 7.48 16.68 27.80
C LEU A 380 7.20 15.31 28.39
N ASP A 381 5.93 15.00 28.51
CA ASP A 381 5.43 13.75 29.06
C ASP A 381 4.82 12.90 27.93
N ALA A 382 5.35 11.69 27.75
CA ALA A 382 4.87 10.76 26.72
C ALA A 382 3.41 10.35 26.95
N ASP A 383 2.92 10.36 28.19
CA ASP A 383 1.53 10.04 28.55
C ASP A 383 0.52 11.07 28.03
N ARG A 384 1.00 12.26 27.64
CA ARG A 384 0.17 13.31 27.02
C ARG A 384 0.08 13.17 25.51
N LEU A 385 0.91 12.32 24.91
CA LEU A 385 0.87 12.06 23.47
C LEU A 385 -0.24 11.05 23.16
N PRO A 386 -0.96 11.20 22.04
CA PRO A 386 -1.95 10.22 21.63
C PRO A 386 -1.29 8.89 21.26
N ALA A 387 -2.09 7.82 21.25
CA ALA A 387 -1.64 6.49 20.86
C ALA A 387 -1.33 6.44 19.35
N ILE A 388 -0.09 6.74 18.96
CA ILE A 388 0.36 6.84 17.57
C ILE A 388 1.06 5.53 17.16
N PRO A 389 0.65 4.84 16.08
CA PRO A 389 1.41 3.70 15.56
C PRO A 389 2.80 4.16 15.10
N ILE A 390 3.72 3.21 14.89
CA ILE A 390 5.10 3.53 14.45
C ILE A 390 5.16 4.50 13.27
N THR A 391 4.19 4.43 12.35
CA THR A 391 3.99 5.47 11.33
C THR A 391 2.50 5.83 11.19
N PRO A 392 2.13 7.13 11.17
CA PRO A 392 0.77 7.59 10.92
C PRO A 392 0.17 7.12 9.60
N LEU A 393 1.02 6.71 8.63
CA LEU A 393 0.59 6.10 7.37
C LEU A 393 -0.26 4.85 7.56
N VAL A 394 -0.12 4.15 8.70
CA VAL A 394 -0.99 3.02 9.06
C VAL A 394 -2.44 3.46 9.12
N TRP A 395 -2.76 4.56 9.82
CA TRP A 395 -4.12 5.08 9.86
C TRP A 395 -4.62 5.48 8.49
N TYR A 396 -3.78 6.11 7.67
CA TYR A 396 -4.14 6.44 6.29
C TYR A 396 -4.59 5.21 5.51
N GLN A 397 -3.83 4.11 5.56
CA GLN A 397 -4.22 2.88 4.86
C GLN A 397 -5.48 2.23 5.44
N LEU A 398 -5.64 2.27 6.76
CA LEU A 398 -6.84 1.76 7.42
C LEU A 398 -8.09 2.53 6.99
N LEU A 399 -8.02 3.86 6.98
CA LEU A 399 -9.14 4.71 6.58
C LEU A 399 -9.37 4.67 5.06
N ASP A 400 -8.34 4.49 4.23
CA ASP A 400 -8.51 4.47 2.76
C ASP A 400 -9.08 3.13 2.25
N TYR A 401 -8.62 2.01 2.82
CA TYR A 401 -8.93 0.67 2.29
C TYR A 401 -9.88 -0.15 3.17
N HIS A 402 -9.96 0.16 4.47
CA HIS A 402 -10.61 -0.70 5.48
C HIS A 402 -11.59 0.05 6.37
N SER A 403 -12.04 1.24 5.96
CA SER A 403 -12.93 2.08 6.78
C SER A 403 -14.21 1.36 7.22
N ASP A 404 -14.63 0.36 6.46
CA ASP A 404 -15.80 -0.49 6.71
C ASP A 404 -15.55 -1.49 7.83
N LEU A 405 -14.36 -1.51 8.42
CA LEU A 405 -13.95 -2.40 9.50
C LEU A 405 -13.31 -1.64 10.66
N VAL A 406 -12.93 -0.36 10.45
CA VAL A 406 -12.28 0.46 11.47
C VAL A 406 -13.28 0.77 12.62
N PRO A 407 -13.00 0.34 13.86
CA PRO A 407 -13.82 0.67 15.02
C PRO A 407 -13.71 2.15 15.41
N SER A 408 -14.74 2.70 16.06
CA SER A 408 -14.76 4.11 16.51
C SER A 408 -13.55 4.48 17.37
N VAL A 409 -13.10 3.60 18.27
CA VAL A 409 -11.90 3.85 19.09
C VAL A 409 -10.65 4.15 18.27
N VAL A 410 -10.48 3.52 17.11
CA VAL A 410 -9.33 3.79 16.22
C VAL A 410 -9.49 5.14 15.53
N ILE A 411 -10.73 5.53 15.19
CA ILE A 411 -11.05 6.84 14.63
C ILE A 411 -10.77 7.94 15.66
N ASP A 412 -11.14 7.72 16.93
CA ASP A 412 -10.89 8.64 18.02
C ASP A 412 -9.39 8.83 18.27
N GLN A 413 -8.61 7.75 18.27
CA GLN A 413 -7.14 7.81 18.38
C GLN A 413 -6.52 8.61 17.23
N TYR A 414 -6.97 8.35 16.00
CA TYR A 414 -6.57 9.14 14.83
C TYR A 414 -6.95 10.62 14.99
N ASN A 415 -8.16 10.90 15.48
CA ASN A 415 -8.63 12.28 15.70
C ASN A 415 -7.78 13.00 16.74
N GLN A 416 -7.43 12.35 17.85
CA GLN A 416 -6.55 12.93 18.87
C GLN A 416 -5.20 13.31 18.28
N TYR A 417 -4.62 12.47 17.43
CA TYR A 417 -3.40 12.79 16.69
C TYR A 417 -3.59 13.96 15.72
N ALA A 418 -4.66 13.96 14.93
CA ALA A 418 -4.95 15.06 14.01
C ALA A 418 -5.11 16.41 14.74
N LEU A 419 -5.81 16.41 15.89
CA LEU A 419 -6.00 17.58 16.74
C LEU A 419 -4.68 18.05 17.37
N LEU A 420 -3.82 17.12 17.80
CA LEU A 420 -2.48 17.45 18.29
C LEU A 420 -1.68 18.19 17.21
N LEU A 421 -1.71 17.72 15.95
CA LEU A 421 -1.00 18.41 14.87
C LEU A 421 -1.62 19.78 14.53
N LEU A 422 -2.94 19.89 14.59
CA LEU A 422 -3.64 21.15 14.31
C LEU A 422 -3.36 22.21 15.39
N ARG A 423 -3.36 21.80 16.66
CA ARG A 423 -3.13 22.63 17.84
C ARG A 423 -1.87 22.18 18.57
N MET A 424 -0.74 22.18 17.85
CA MET A 424 0.51 21.65 18.40
C MET A 424 0.92 22.43 19.65
N PRO A 425 1.04 21.77 20.82
CA PRO A 425 1.48 22.41 22.05
C PRO A 425 2.81 23.14 21.88
N LYS A 426 2.94 24.30 22.52
CA LYS A 426 4.09 25.19 22.35
C LYS A 426 5.41 24.52 22.77
N ASP A 427 5.36 23.69 23.81
CA ASP A 427 6.49 22.90 24.29
C ASP A 427 6.98 21.89 23.24
N ILE A 428 6.08 21.22 22.51
CA ILE A 428 6.44 20.35 21.38
C ILE A 428 7.02 21.17 20.23
N GLN A 429 6.45 22.33 19.90
CA GLN A 429 6.99 23.21 18.85
C GLN A 429 8.42 23.67 19.19
N GLU A 430 8.63 24.20 20.41
CA GLU A 430 9.94 24.66 20.88
C GLU A 430 10.96 23.51 20.89
N PHE A 431 10.54 22.31 21.28
CA PHE A 431 11.38 21.12 21.25
C PHE A 431 11.75 20.71 19.81
N ASN A 432 10.78 20.68 18.90
CA ASN A 432 11.01 20.40 17.48
C ASN A 432 12.00 21.40 16.85
N GLU A 433 11.82 22.68 17.13
CA GLU A 433 12.74 23.71 16.65
C GLU A 433 14.13 23.57 17.27
N ALA A 434 14.24 23.18 18.53
CA ALA A 434 15.54 22.92 19.18
C ALA A 434 16.27 21.75 18.52
N LEU A 435 15.59 20.62 18.31
CA LEU A 435 16.11 19.46 17.58
C LEU A 435 16.55 19.85 16.16
N GLN A 436 15.74 20.66 15.48
CA GLN A 436 16.08 21.16 14.15
C GLN A 436 17.20 22.19 14.16
N ARG A 437 17.48 22.95 15.21
CA ARG A 437 18.61 23.91 15.19
C ARG A 437 19.96 23.21 15.33
N ASP A 438 19.98 22.06 16.00
CA ASP A 438 21.21 21.29 16.23
C ASP A 438 21.59 20.45 15.00
N THR A 439 22.66 20.85 14.31
CA THR A 439 23.15 20.16 13.10
C THR A 439 23.65 18.74 13.35
N THR A 440 24.03 18.41 14.58
CA THR A 440 24.48 17.06 14.94
C THR A 440 23.28 16.12 15.10
N LEU A 441 22.22 16.61 15.72
CA LEU A 441 20.97 15.88 15.95
C LEU A 441 20.15 15.69 14.67
N ARG A 442 20.23 16.61 13.70
CA ARG A 442 19.57 16.47 12.38
C ARG A 442 19.94 15.18 11.62
N ASN A 443 21.07 14.58 11.93
CA ASN A 443 21.51 13.34 11.28
C ASN A 443 21.26 12.10 12.17
N ASP A 444 20.70 12.27 13.38
CA ASP A 444 20.29 11.16 14.24
C ASP A 444 18.99 10.56 13.68
N PRO A 445 18.96 9.26 13.31
CA PRO A 445 17.77 8.60 12.79
C PRO A 445 16.55 8.70 13.73
N ASN A 446 16.77 8.72 15.06
CA ASN A 446 15.68 8.81 16.03
C ASN A 446 15.06 10.21 16.04
N VAL A 447 15.88 11.25 15.85
CA VAL A 447 15.41 12.63 15.74
C VAL A 447 14.62 12.81 14.45
N ASN A 448 15.11 12.24 13.34
CA ASN A 448 14.38 12.25 12.07
C ASN A 448 13.05 11.50 12.19
N HIS A 449 13.02 10.36 12.88
CA HIS A 449 11.79 9.63 13.18
C HIS A 449 10.81 10.51 13.95
N TRP A 450 11.22 11.10 15.07
CA TRP A 450 10.37 12.02 15.86
C TRP A 450 9.83 13.19 15.02
N LEU A 451 10.70 13.84 14.25
CA LEU A 451 10.31 14.96 13.38
C LEU A 451 9.37 14.52 12.25
N SER A 452 9.49 13.29 11.76
CA SER A 452 8.55 12.73 10.77
C SER A 452 7.13 12.51 11.33
N ILE A 453 6.99 12.47 12.66
CA ILE A 453 5.69 12.38 13.33
C ILE A 453 5.15 13.77 13.66
N PHE A 454 5.97 14.63 14.27
CA PHE A 454 5.50 15.87 14.89
C PHE A 454 5.88 17.16 14.15
N CYS A 455 6.57 17.13 13.01
CA CYS A 455 6.96 18.37 12.33
C CYS A 455 6.30 18.54 10.96
N GLU A 456 5.76 19.72 10.68
CA GLU A 456 5.22 20.13 9.37
C GLU A 456 6.36 20.38 8.33
N THR A 457 7.26 19.42 8.13
CA THR A 457 8.17 19.48 6.96
C THR A 457 7.40 19.12 5.69
N GLY A 458 7.71 19.76 4.56
CA GLY A 458 6.86 19.84 3.35
C GLY A 458 6.40 18.52 2.69
N THR A 459 6.88 17.35 3.11
CA THR A 459 6.37 16.03 2.70
C THR A 459 5.18 15.54 3.54
N LEU A 460 5.10 15.92 4.82
CA LEU A 460 3.92 15.72 5.67
C LEU A 460 2.78 16.66 5.30
N ASP A 461 3.06 17.70 4.52
CA ASP A 461 2.01 18.54 3.95
C ASP A 461 1.14 17.75 2.96
N PHE A 462 1.73 16.87 2.13
CA PHE A 462 0.97 16.00 1.24
C PHE A 462 0.14 14.97 2.02
N PHE A 463 0.75 14.25 2.97
CA PHE A 463 0.05 13.22 3.74
C PHE A 463 -0.91 13.79 4.78
N GLY A 464 -0.55 14.86 5.46
CA GLY A 464 -1.38 15.54 6.46
C GLY A 464 -2.61 16.18 5.84
N ARG A 465 -2.48 16.82 4.66
CA ARG A 465 -3.65 17.25 3.87
C ARG A 465 -4.50 16.04 3.49
N ASN A 466 -3.91 15.02 2.86
CA ASN A 466 -4.65 13.84 2.41
C ASN A 466 -5.33 13.06 3.54
N MET A 467 -4.69 12.87 4.69
CA MET A 467 -5.24 12.16 5.85
C MET A 467 -6.47 12.86 6.41
N ARG A 468 -6.44 14.19 6.57
CA ARG A 468 -7.58 14.98 7.06
C ARG A 468 -8.79 14.86 6.13
N TYR A 469 -8.56 14.79 4.82
CA TYR A 469 -9.65 14.61 3.85
C TYR A 469 -10.28 13.23 3.92
N ARG A 470 -9.53 12.17 4.27
CA ARG A 470 -10.09 10.81 4.29
C ARG A 470 -11.28 10.67 5.21
N LEU A 471 -11.33 11.34 6.36
CA LEU A 471 -12.51 11.31 7.23
C LEU A 471 -13.76 11.90 6.56
N LEU A 472 -13.61 13.00 5.80
CA LEU A 472 -14.71 13.51 4.98
C LEU A 472 -15.12 12.49 3.92
N GLU A 473 -14.16 11.78 3.32
CA GLU A 473 -14.48 10.72 2.37
C GLU A 473 -15.29 9.58 3.00
N LEU A 474 -15.01 9.24 4.27
CA LEU A 474 -15.76 8.23 5.01
C LEU A 474 -17.19 8.67 5.28
N ILE A 475 -17.37 9.94 5.68
CA ILE A 475 -18.69 10.55 5.85
C ILE A 475 -19.53 10.46 4.57
N PHE A 476 -18.93 10.70 3.41
CA PHE A 476 -19.63 10.69 2.12
C PHE A 476 -19.66 9.33 1.42
N SER A 477 -19.12 8.27 2.06
CA SER A 477 -19.12 6.89 1.55
C SER A 477 -19.73 5.94 2.60
N PRO A 478 -21.03 6.10 2.93
CA PRO A 478 -21.68 5.46 4.08
C PRO A 478 -21.66 3.93 4.05
N HIS A 479 -21.64 3.31 2.87
CA HIS A 479 -21.49 1.85 2.72
C HIS A 479 -20.13 1.32 3.18
N ARG A 480 -19.19 2.22 3.50
CA ARG A 480 -17.82 1.90 3.90
C ARG A 480 -17.49 2.27 5.33
N ALA A 481 -18.43 2.51 6.24
CA ALA A 481 -18.07 2.84 7.63
C ALA A 481 -18.83 1.96 8.64
N VAL A 482 -18.09 1.35 9.57
CA VAL A 482 -18.67 0.63 10.73
C VAL A 482 -19.00 1.56 11.89
N ALA A 483 -18.29 2.69 12.01
CA ALA A 483 -18.54 3.67 13.06
C ALA A 483 -19.90 4.36 12.91
N GLU A 484 -20.48 4.77 14.04
CA GLU A 484 -21.74 5.50 14.04
C GLU A 484 -21.55 6.84 13.32
N LYS A 485 -22.55 7.22 12.52
CA LYS A 485 -22.58 8.45 11.73
C LYS A 485 -22.25 9.70 12.56
N THR A 486 -22.73 9.75 13.79
CA THR A 486 -22.52 10.85 14.73
C THR A 486 -21.05 11.01 15.12
N ASP A 487 -20.34 9.90 15.35
CA ASP A 487 -18.95 9.91 15.81
C ASP A 487 -18.05 10.53 14.74
N LEU A 488 -18.23 10.15 13.47
CA LEU A 488 -17.49 10.72 12.34
C LEU A 488 -17.76 12.22 12.18
N LEU A 489 -19.02 12.65 12.33
CA LEU A 489 -19.37 14.07 12.26
C LEU A 489 -18.74 14.87 13.41
N ASP A 490 -18.78 14.35 14.63
CA ASP A 490 -18.19 14.98 15.81
C ASP A 490 -16.67 15.13 15.68
N VAL A 491 -16.02 14.09 15.16
CA VAL A 491 -14.59 14.12 14.82
C VAL A 491 -14.28 15.24 13.82
N VAL A 492 -15.00 15.33 12.70
CA VAL A 492 -14.74 16.38 11.69
C VAL A 492 -15.05 17.78 12.23
N VAL A 493 -16.13 17.94 13.01
CA VAL A 493 -16.46 19.21 13.66
C VAL A 493 -15.38 19.62 14.66
N SER A 494 -14.78 18.66 15.39
CA SER A 494 -13.68 18.95 16.31
C SER A 494 -12.43 19.45 15.58
N GLN A 495 -12.08 18.86 14.43
CA GLN A 495 -10.97 19.30 13.59
C GLN A 495 -11.25 20.66 12.96
N ALA A 496 -12.48 20.89 12.50
CA ALA A 496 -12.93 22.18 12.00
C ALA A 496 -12.81 23.27 13.06
N SER A 497 -13.19 22.98 14.31
CA SER A 497 -13.00 23.90 15.44
C SER A 497 -11.52 24.26 15.63
N ALA A 498 -10.63 23.28 15.54
CA ALA A 498 -9.19 23.50 15.61
C ALA A 498 -8.62 24.32 14.45
N LEU A 499 -9.14 24.15 13.23
CA LEU A 499 -8.78 25.01 12.08
C LEU A 499 -9.20 26.46 12.30
N LEU A 500 -10.37 26.68 12.91
CA LEU A 500 -10.91 28.02 13.13
C LEU A 500 -10.18 28.78 14.24
N ASP A 501 -9.62 28.09 15.24
CA ASP A 501 -8.81 28.74 16.29
C ASP A 501 -7.55 29.45 15.75
N ASP A 502 -6.98 28.98 14.63
CA ASP A 502 -5.82 29.58 13.95
C ASP A 502 -6.11 29.77 12.45
N TYR A 503 -7.28 30.33 12.16
CA TYR A 503 -7.79 30.43 10.79
C TYR A 503 -6.84 31.20 9.87
N GLU A 504 -6.17 32.26 10.33
CA GLU A 504 -5.27 33.06 9.50
C GLU A 504 -4.13 32.23 8.89
N ARG A 505 -3.61 31.25 9.65
CA ARG A 505 -2.56 30.34 9.16
C ARG A 505 -3.11 29.12 8.45
N ARG A 506 -4.35 28.74 8.76
CA ARG A 506 -4.99 27.50 8.26
C ARG A 506 -6.14 27.73 7.28
N ALA A 507 -6.19 28.91 6.66
CA ALA A 507 -7.27 29.30 5.75
C ALA A 507 -7.36 28.37 4.53
N ASP A 508 -6.20 27.90 4.05
CA ASP A 508 -6.13 26.94 2.95
C ASP A 508 -6.73 25.59 3.36
N GLU A 509 -6.36 25.03 4.52
CA GLU A 509 -6.92 23.76 4.98
C GLU A 509 -8.43 23.86 5.25
N TRP A 510 -8.90 24.98 5.79
CA TRP A 510 -10.32 25.26 5.91
C TRP A 510 -11.02 25.30 4.54
N HIS A 511 -10.46 26.04 3.57
CA HIS A 511 -11.01 26.09 2.23
C HIS A 511 -11.07 24.69 1.60
N HIS A 512 -10.04 23.88 1.80
CA HIS A 512 -10.04 22.49 1.33
C HIS A 512 -11.08 21.63 2.05
N LEU A 513 -11.29 21.77 3.37
CA LEU A 513 -12.36 21.07 4.10
C LEU A 513 -13.72 21.37 3.45
N VAL A 514 -14.03 22.65 3.24
CA VAL A 514 -15.28 23.11 2.64
C VAL A 514 -15.42 22.67 1.19
N ALA A 515 -14.35 22.76 0.38
CA ALA A 515 -14.36 22.35 -1.01
C ALA A 515 -14.54 20.84 -1.20
N ASN A 516 -14.25 20.03 -0.16
CA ASN A 516 -14.43 18.59 -0.16
C ASN A 516 -15.83 18.14 0.33
N LEU A 517 -16.73 19.06 0.68
CA LEU A 517 -18.15 18.76 0.89
C LEU A 517 -18.88 18.41 -0.42
N LYS A 518 -18.25 18.68 -1.57
CA LYS A 518 -18.77 18.40 -2.90
C LYS A 518 -19.10 16.91 -3.12
N PRO A 519 -20.08 16.59 -3.99
CA PRO A 519 -20.33 15.22 -4.37
C PRO A 519 -19.08 14.64 -5.07
N ARG A 520 -18.70 13.40 -4.72
CA ARG A 520 -17.52 12.74 -5.33
C ARG A 520 -17.71 12.43 -6.81
N ARG A 521 -16.67 11.98 -7.51
CA ARG A 521 -16.74 11.57 -8.93
C ARG A 521 -17.13 10.09 -9.14
N THR A 522 -17.20 9.30 -8.07
CA THR A 522 -17.44 7.85 -8.15
C THR A 522 -18.85 7.46 -8.60
N TRP A 523 -19.73 8.44 -8.86
CA TRP A 523 -21.03 8.28 -9.53
C TRP A 523 -20.92 8.16 -11.05
N GLN A 524 -19.74 7.83 -11.57
CA GLN A 524 -19.68 7.46 -12.96
C GLN A 524 -20.56 6.22 -13.16
N PRO A 525 -21.52 6.27 -14.08
CA PRO A 525 -22.12 5.05 -14.57
C PRO A 525 -20.99 4.32 -15.31
N ALA A 526 -20.30 3.39 -14.63
CA ALA A 526 -19.92 2.22 -15.40
C ALA A 526 -21.26 1.69 -15.94
N ASP A 527 -21.33 1.48 -17.26
CA ASP A 527 -22.54 1.40 -18.10
C ASP A 527 -23.63 0.38 -17.68
N ASP A 528 -23.50 -0.22 -16.50
CA ASP A 528 -24.32 -1.30 -15.95
C ASP A 528 -24.75 -1.09 -14.47
N TYR A 529 -24.46 0.06 -13.84
CA TYR A 529 -24.85 0.30 -12.44
C TYR A 529 -26.34 0.65 -12.27
N ASP A 530 -26.99 -0.10 -11.39
CA ASP A 530 -28.39 0.05 -10.95
C ASP A 530 -28.70 1.50 -10.53
N SER A 531 -29.70 2.09 -11.19
CA SER A 531 -30.22 3.43 -10.90
C SER A 531 -30.64 3.63 -9.43
N ALA A 532 -31.03 2.55 -8.74
CA ALA A 532 -31.41 2.61 -7.33
C ALA A 532 -30.21 2.96 -6.44
N HIS A 533 -29.03 2.39 -6.71
CA HIS A 533 -27.84 2.60 -5.89
C HIS A 533 -27.25 4.01 -6.07
N SER A 534 -27.34 4.58 -7.28
CA SER A 534 -26.97 5.98 -7.54
C SER A 534 -27.84 6.94 -6.71
N LYS A 535 -29.16 6.70 -6.67
CA LYS A 535 -30.10 7.54 -5.94
C LYS A 535 -29.92 7.45 -4.42
N GLU A 536 -29.73 6.24 -3.90
CA GLU A 536 -29.48 6.01 -2.47
C GLU A 536 -28.21 6.73 -2.01
N ASN A 537 -27.13 6.54 -2.75
CA ASN A 537 -25.87 7.20 -2.45
C ASN A 537 -26.06 8.74 -2.53
N TRP A 538 -26.77 9.31 -3.53
CA TRP A 538 -26.93 10.77 -3.67
C TRP A 538 -27.68 11.37 -2.48
N THR A 539 -28.78 10.70 -2.10
CA THR A 539 -29.58 11.07 -0.94
C THR A 539 -28.72 11.05 0.32
N SER A 540 -27.89 10.01 0.47
CA SER A 540 -26.98 9.93 1.60
C SER A 540 -25.94 11.07 1.56
N TRP A 541 -25.21 11.26 0.46
CA TRP A 541 -24.27 12.40 0.36
C TRP A 541 -24.93 13.73 0.76
N HIS A 542 -26.15 13.99 0.25
CA HIS A 542 -26.90 15.20 0.55
C HIS A 542 -27.22 15.34 2.05
N ASP A 543 -27.80 14.30 2.66
CA ASP A 543 -28.15 14.28 4.08
C ASP A 543 -26.94 14.56 4.97
N TRP A 544 -25.80 13.96 4.64
CA TRP A 544 -24.57 14.13 5.39
C TRP A 544 -23.94 15.50 5.16
N SER A 545 -23.87 15.97 3.92
CA SER A 545 -23.36 17.32 3.59
C SER A 545 -24.16 18.39 4.29
N ASN A 546 -25.49 18.29 4.28
CA ASN A 546 -26.37 19.22 4.96
C ASN A 546 -26.18 19.19 6.48
N THR A 547 -26.17 18.00 7.09
CA THR A 547 -25.98 17.85 8.54
C THR A 547 -24.63 18.42 8.99
N LEU A 548 -23.55 18.12 8.25
CA LEU A 548 -22.22 18.62 8.55
C LEU A 548 -22.14 20.14 8.35
N SER A 549 -22.68 20.66 7.24
CA SER A 549 -22.69 22.09 6.94
C SER A 549 -23.40 22.89 8.04
N LEU A 550 -24.57 22.42 8.51
CA LEU A 550 -25.30 23.04 9.61
C LEU A 550 -24.47 23.09 10.91
N ARG A 551 -23.82 21.98 11.27
CA ARG A 551 -22.95 21.93 12.47
C ARG A 551 -21.76 22.87 12.35
N LEU A 552 -21.15 22.96 11.16
CA LEU A 552 -20.03 23.87 10.90
C LEU A 552 -20.47 25.35 10.91
N ILE A 553 -21.67 25.67 10.42
CA ILE A 553 -22.25 27.01 10.51
C ILE A 553 -22.50 27.38 11.98
N THR A 554 -23.13 26.49 12.75
CA THR A 554 -23.36 26.72 14.20
C THR A 554 -22.05 26.93 14.95
N LEU A 555 -21.00 26.17 14.61
CA LEU A 555 -19.66 26.32 15.19
C LEU A 555 -19.07 27.71 14.87
N LEU A 556 -19.13 28.14 13.61
CA LEU A 556 -18.65 29.46 13.18
C LEU A 556 -19.40 30.60 13.86
N GLU A 557 -20.73 30.53 13.88
CA GLU A 557 -21.58 31.53 14.53
C GLU A 557 -21.28 31.62 16.03
N GLY A 558 -21.09 30.47 16.69
CA GLY A 558 -20.68 30.41 18.10
C GLY A 558 -19.33 31.07 18.39
N LYS A 559 -18.33 30.82 17.53
CA LYS A 559 -17.00 31.44 17.65
C LYS A 559 -17.02 32.93 17.35
N THR A 560 -17.78 33.36 16.35
CA THR A 560 -17.96 34.78 15.98
C THR A 560 -18.54 35.60 17.15
N VAL A 561 -19.39 35.00 17.98
CA VAL A 561 -19.94 35.65 19.18
C VAL A 561 -18.94 35.69 20.33
N SER A 562 -18.05 34.71 20.43
CA SER A 562 -17.10 34.58 21.56
C SER A 562 -15.79 35.33 21.36
N GLU A 563 -15.34 35.54 20.14
CA GLU A 563 -14.02 36.07 19.83
C GLU A 563 -14.12 37.47 19.20
N GLU A 564 -13.89 38.51 20.01
CA GLU A 564 -13.76 39.89 19.49
C GLU A 564 -12.40 40.06 18.79
N GLY A 565 -12.35 39.93 17.46
CA GLY A 565 -11.24 40.47 16.67
C GLY A 565 -10.61 39.58 15.61
N PHE A 566 -10.95 38.28 15.53
CA PHE A 566 -10.43 37.41 14.46
C PHE A 566 -11.33 37.41 13.23
N ALA A 567 -10.73 37.51 12.04
CA ALA A 567 -11.46 37.43 10.77
C ALA A 567 -11.77 35.96 10.44
N LEU A 568 -12.92 35.46 10.89
CA LEU A 568 -13.39 34.11 10.58
C LEU A 568 -13.88 34.00 9.11
N PRO A 569 -13.87 32.80 8.51
CA PRO A 569 -14.37 32.60 7.15
C PRO A 569 -15.88 32.83 7.07
N SER A 570 -16.34 33.27 5.89
CA SER A 570 -17.76 33.38 5.59
C SER A 570 -18.48 32.03 5.70
N THR A 571 -19.68 32.03 6.28
CA THR A 571 -20.56 30.85 6.33
C THR A 571 -21.20 30.53 4.97
N PHE A 572 -21.10 31.43 3.99
CA PHE A 572 -21.82 31.31 2.71
C PHE A 572 -21.51 30.02 1.95
N PRO A 573 -20.24 29.60 1.75
CA PRO A 573 -19.96 28.35 1.06
C PRO A 573 -20.59 27.11 1.74
N LEU A 574 -20.61 27.07 3.08
CA LEU A 574 -21.27 25.99 3.83
C LEU A 574 -22.79 26.02 3.63
N ARG A 575 -23.39 27.21 3.63
CA ARG A 575 -24.83 27.38 3.37
C ARG A 575 -25.21 26.88 1.97
N LEU A 576 -24.34 27.10 0.97
CA LEU A 576 -24.53 26.53 -0.36
C LEU A 576 -24.50 24.99 -0.33
N TRP A 577 -23.53 24.38 0.34
CA TRP A 577 -23.46 22.91 0.47
C TRP A 577 -24.63 22.27 1.23
N GLY A 578 -25.38 23.06 2.02
CA GLY A 578 -26.62 22.64 2.69
C GLY A 578 -27.89 22.73 1.83
N VAL A 579 -27.82 23.31 0.62
CA VAL A 579 -28.99 23.42 -0.28
C VAL A 579 -29.49 22.02 -0.68
N PRO A 580 -30.82 21.77 -0.73
CA PRO A 580 -31.39 20.51 -1.22
C PRO A 580 -31.24 20.36 -2.73
N TYR A 581 -30.05 19.98 -3.17
CA TYR A 581 -29.73 19.72 -4.57
C TYR A 581 -30.47 18.48 -5.07
N PRO A 582 -31.36 18.62 -6.07
CA PRO A 582 -31.97 17.46 -6.69
C PRO A 582 -30.91 16.56 -7.33
N GLU A 583 -31.22 15.25 -7.39
CA GLU A 583 -30.39 14.29 -8.12
C GLU A 583 -30.15 14.78 -9.56
N PRO A 584 -28.92 14.68 -10.11
CA PRO A 584 -28.61 15.22 -11.44
C PRO A 584 -29.55 14.72 -12.55
N ARG A 585 -29.96 13.44 -12.48
CA ARG A 585 -30.94 12.86 -13.42
C ARG A 585 -32.34 13.42 -13.24
N ALA A 586 -32.74 13.76 -12.03
CA ALA A 586 -34.03 14.40 -11.77
C ALA A 586 -34.09 15.79 -12.39
N ILE A 587 -32.97 16.52 -12.45
CA ILE A 587 -32.93 17.84 -13.10
C ILE A 587 -33.24 17.78 -14.60
N GLU A 588 -32.89 16.69 -15.27
CA GLU A 588 -33.13 16.52 -16.71
C GLU A 588 -34.63 16.41 -17.04
N HIS A 589 -35.41 15.82 -16.13
CA HIS A 589 -36.80 15.43 -16.39
C HIS A 589 -37.83 16.20 -15.55
N ASP A 590 -37.48 16.62 -14.34
CA ASP A 590 -38.39 17.24 -13.40
C ASP A 590 -38.21 18.77 -13.33
N SER A 591 -39.19 19.50 -13.85
CA SER A 591 -39.18 20.97 -13.77
C SER A 591 -39.48 21.49 -12.36
N ASN A 592 -40.16 20.69 -11.51
CA ASN A 592 -40.41 21.05 -10.13
C ASN A 592 -39.14 20.98 -9.30
N ALA A 593 -38.29 19.98 -9.53
CA ALA A 593 -36.99 19.86 -8.87
C ALA A 593 -36.12 21.12 -9.08
N ASN A 594 -36.06 21.62 -10.32
CA ASN A 594 -35.32 22.84 -10.63
C ASN A 594 -35.92 24.10 -9.99
N PHE A 595 -37.26 24.17 -9.91
CA PHE A 595 -37.96 25.26 -9.21
C PHE A 595 -37.63 25.25 -7.71
N HIS A 596 -37.71 24.09 -7.05
CA HIS A 596 -37.35 23.96 -5.64
C HIS A 596 -35.90 24.35 -5.36
N LEU A 597 -34.96 23.94 -6.23
CA LEU A 597 -33.56 24.37 -6.13
C LEU A 597 -33.44 25.90 -6.17
N ALA A 598 -34.10 26.56 -7.12
CA ALA A 598 -34.07 28.02 -7.24
C ALA A 598 -34.67 28.73 -6.01
N THR A 599 -35.82 28.27 -5.51
CA THR A 599 -36.44 28.81 -4.28
C THR A 599 -35.55 28.66 -3.05
N HIS A 600 -34.93 27.48 -2.87
CA HIS A 600 -34.00 27.27 -1.75
C HIS A 600 -32.73 28.11 -1.87
N LEU A 601 -32.21 28.29 -3.09
CA LEU A 601 -31.07 29.16 -3.34
C LEU A 601 -31.41 30.63 -3.04
N ASP A 602 -32.58 31.11 -3.46
CA ASP A 602 -33.08 32.46 -3.17
C ASP A 602 -33.21 32.69 -1.65
N SER A 603 -33.78 31.71 -0.93
CA SER A 603 -33.90 31.75 0.53
C SER A 603 -32.52 31.78 1.19
N THR A 604 -31.58 30.97 0.71
CA THR A 604 -30.21 30.90 1.23
C THR A 604 -29.46 32.22 1.02
N LEU A 605 -29.54 32.80 -0.18
CA LEU A 605 -28.95 34.09 -0.54
C LEU A 605 -29.54 35.23 0.28
N SER A 606 -30.87 35.26 0.42
CA SER A 606 -31.57 36.30 1.18
C SER A 606 -31.20 36.21 2.66
N SER A 607 -31.26 35.01 3.25
CA SER A 607 -30.87 34.78 4.64
C SER A 607 -29.42 35.14 4.91
N PHE A 608 -28.51 34.86 3.99
CA PHE A 608 -27.09 35.25 4.13
C PHE A 608 -26.92 36.77 4.06
N LEU A 609 -27.55 37.45 3.10
CA LEU A 609 -27.47 38.91 2.96
C LEU A 609 -28.15 39.68 4.12
N GLU A 610 -29.11 39.05 4.80
CA GLU A 610 -29.75 39.57 6.02
C GLU A 610 -28.93 39.27 7.29
N SER A 611 -27.97 38.35 7.21
CA SER A 611 -27.08 38.02 8.33
C SER A 611 -26.04 39.13 8.56
N ARG A 612 -25.32 39.06 9.69
CA ARG A 612 -24.24 40.01 10.01
C ARG A 612 -23.03 39.91 9.07
N GLU A 613 -22.84 38.76 8.43
CA GLU A 613 -21.76 38.50 7.46
C GLU A 613 -22.12 38.99 6.06
N GLY A 614 -23.41 39.15 5.79
CA GLY A 614 -23.93 39.53 4.49
C GLY A 614 -23.67 40.99 4.16
N ASP A 615 -23.05 41.24 3.00
CA ASP A 615 -22.97 42.57 2.42
C ASP A 615 -23.40 42.50 0.95
N ALA A 616 -24.34 43.38 0.58
CA ALA A 616 -24.81 43.54 -0.79
C ALA A 616 -23.67 43.87 -1.77
N LEU A 617 -22.57 44.45 -1.31
CA LEU A 617 -21.38 44.74 -2.12
C LEU A 617 -20.62 43.47 -2.55
N LEU A 618 -20.80 42.35 -1.85
CA LEU A 618 -20.15 41.06 -2.15
C LEU A 618 -20.85 40.26 -3.25
N TRP A 619 -21.92 40.80 -3.86
CA TRP A 619 -22.75 40.08 -4.82
C TRP A 619 -21.96 39.41 -5.96
N ALA A 620 -20.85 40.01 -6.42
CA ALA A 620 -20.02 39.42 -7.49
C ALA A 620 -19.31 38.14 -7.02
N THR A 621 -18.75 38.14 -5.81
CA THR A 621 -18.11 36.97 -5.18
C THR A 621 -19.14 35.89 -4.89
N LEU A 622 -20.31 36.27 -4.33
CA LEU A 622 -21.39 35.32 -4.06
C LEU A 622 -21.88 34.65 -5.36
N ALA A 623 -21.94 35.39 -6.47
CA ALA A 623 -22.26 34.82 -7.79
C ALA A 623 -21.19 33.85 -8.31
N GLU A 624 -19.92 34.09 -8.00
CA GLU A 624 -18.82 33.15 -8.29
C GLU A 624 -18.98 31.86 -7.50
N ASP A 625 -19.20 31.96 -6.19
CA ASP A 625 -19.36 30.79 -5.32
C ASP A 625 -20.59 29.96 -5.70
N VAL A 626 -21.74 30.60 -5.95
CA VAL A 626 -22.96 29.91 -6.41
C VAL A 626 -22.72 29.20 -7.73
N TYR A 627 -22.11 29.88 -8.71
CA TYR A 627 -21.80 29.29 -10.00
C TYR A 627 -20.86 28.08 -9.85
N ASN A 628 -19.77 28.22 -9.10
CA ASN A 628 -18.80 27.16 -8.90
C ASN A 628 -19.41 25.96 -8.17
N THR A 629 -20.22 26.18 -7.13
CA THR A 629 -20.90 25.09 -6.43
C THR A 629 -21.87 24.36 -7.35
N LEU A 630 -22.75 25.08 -8.08
CA LEU A 630 -23.68 24.47 -9.03
C LEU A 630 -22.95 23.74 -10.17
N HIS A 631 -21.84 24.31 -10.65
CA HIS A 631 -20.98 23.66 -11.65
C HIS A 631 -20.34 22.38 -11.10
N VAL A 632 -19.90 22.40 -9.85
CA VAL A 632 -19.34 21.21 -9.20
C VAL A 632 -20.39 20.12 -9.01
N VAL A 633 -21.58 20.48 -8.50
CA VAL A 633 -22.68 19.55 -8.23
C VAL A 633 -23.21 18.90 -9.51
N TYR A 634 -23.37 19.67 -10.59
CA TYR A 634 -24.06 19.17 -11.79
C TYR A 634 -23.18 18.89 -13.00
N LEU A 635 -21.98 19.46 -13.08
CA LEU A 635 -21.17 19.42 -14.30
C LEU A 635 -19.81 18.75 -14.12
N THR A 636 -19.37 18.49 -12.89
CA THR A 636 -18.06 17.86 -12.64
C THR A 636 -18.20 16.34 -12.65
N GLY A 637 -17.94 15.71 -13.80
CA GLY A 637 -17.94 14.24 -13.94
C GLY A 637 -18.79 13.70 -15.09
N LEU A 638 -19.57 14.55 -15.76
CA LEU A 638 -20.26 14.20 -17.01
C LEU A 638 -19.26 14.24 -18.19
N GLU A 639 -19.26 13.19 -19.02
CA GLU A 639 -18.50 13.15 -20.29
C GLU A 639 -18.86 14.34 -21.21
N PRO A 640 -17.95 14.83 -22.06
CA PRO A 640 -17.83 16.26 -22.32
C PRO A 640 -18.81 16.93 -23.30
N ALA A 641 -19.78 16.27 -23.94
CA ALA A 641 -20.42 16.87 -25.13
C ALA A 641 -21.91 17.23 -25.00
N GLU A 642 -22.80 16.30 -24.63
CA GLU A 642 -24.24 16.48 -24.94
C GLU A 642 -25.14 16.63 -23.70
N ILE A 643 -24.93 15.82 -22.65
CA ILE A 643 -25.70 15.89 -21.39
C ILE A 643 -25.49 17.24 -20.68
N SER A 644 -24.35 17.89 -20.93
CA SER A 644 -23.98 19.14 -20.28
C SER A 644 -24.86 20.35 -20.66
N THR A 645 -25.40 20.40 -21.88
CA THR A 645 -26.07 21.62 -22.37
C THR A 645 -27.49 21.76 -21.81
N VAL A 646 -28.28 20.69 -21.81
CA VAL A 646 -29.66 20.69 -21.28
C VAL A 646 -29.68 21.06 -19.80
N VAL A 647 -28.81 20.45 -19.00
CA VAL A 647 -28.68 20.71 -17.57
C VAL A 647 -28.27 22.17 -17.31
N ARG A 648 -27.26 22.68 -18.02
CA ARG A 648 -26.85 24.10 -17.93
C ARG A 648 -27.98 25.06 -18.27
N LEU A 649 -28.75 24.80 -19.34
CA LEU A 649 -29.89 25.63 -19.72
C LEU A 649 -30.99 25.60 -18.65
N ARG A 650 -31.32 24.43 -18.10
CA ARG A 650 -32.33 24.32 -17.04
C ARG A 650 -31.93 25.10 -15.80
N ILE A 651 -30.69 24.92 -15.32
CA ILE A 651 -30.16 25.69 -14.17
C ILE A 651 -30.22 27.19 -14.49
N ALA A 652 -29.73 27.61 -15.67
CA ALA A 652 -29.74 28.99 -16.13
C ALA A 652 -31.15 29.61 -16.11
N ILE A 653 -32.15 28.89 -16.62
CA ILE A 653 -33.56 29.34 -16.67
C ILE A 653 -34.13 29.47 -15.26
N HIS A 654 -34.01 28.43 -14.44
CA HIS A 654 -34.66 28.38 -13.12
C HIS A 654 -33.98 29.31 -12.10
N VAL A 655 -32.64 29.36 -12.08
CA VAL A 655 -31.90 30.34 -11.27
C VAL A 655 -32.09 31.76 -11.80
N GLY A 656 -32.25 31.94 -13.12
CA GLY A 656 -32.39 33.26 -13.73
C GLY A 656 -33.79 33.88 -13.63
N ASP A 657 -34.80 33.07 -13.37
CA ASP A 657 -36.17 33.56 -13.25
C ASP A 657 -36.35 34.34 -11.94
N LEU A 658 -36.61 35.64 -12.08
CA LEU A 658 -36.78 36.56 -10.95
C LEU A 658 -38.22 36.58 -10.43
N ASN A 659 -39.16 35.88 -11.08
CA ASN A 659 -40.58 35.90 -10.72
C ASN A 659 -41.02 34.71 -9.86
N VAL A 660 -40.09 33.82 -9.49
CA VAL A 660 -40.35 32.50 -8.90
C VAL A 660 -41.17 32.55 -7.60
N ASP A 661 -41.03 33.58 -6.76
CA ASP A 661 -41.75 33.64 -5.48
C ASP A 661 -42.40 34.99 -5.14
N GLY A 662 -42.27 36.02 -5.98
CA GLY A 662 -42.86 37.35 -5.74
C GLY A 662 -42.42 38.06 -4.44
N GLN A 663 -41.56 37.43 -3.62
CA GLN A 663 -41.21 37.84 -2.26
C GLN A 663 -39.72 38.19 -2.04
N SER A 664 -38.83 37.96 -3.01
CA SER A 664 -37.42 38.37 -2.87
C SER A 664 -37.18 39.78 -3.46
N VAL A 665 -36.97 40.75 -2.56
CA VAL A 665 -36.91 42.19 -2.88
C VAL A 665 -35.46 42.74 -2.88
N ALA A 666 -34.48 41.98 -2.41
CA ALA A 666 -33.10 42.47 -2.31
C ALA A 666 -32.45 42.58 -3.71
N PRO A 667 -32.08 43.79 -4.17
CA PRO A 667 -31.46 43.98 -5.49
C PRO A 667 -30.19 43.13 -5.70
N ALA A 668 -29.44 42.87 -4.63
CA ALA A 668 -28.23 42.05 -4.66
C ALA A 668 -28.50 40.59 -5.03
N VAL A 669 -29.58 39.97 -4.51
CA VAL A 669 -29.97 38.59 -4.86
C VAL A 669 -30.26 38.51 -6.36
N GLN A 670 -30.99 39.48 -6.90
CA GLN A 670 -31.28 39.53 -8.34
C GLN A 670 -30.02 39.65 -9.18
N LEU A 671 -29.04 40.47 -8.75
CA LEU A 671 -27.75 40.60 -9.43
C LEU A 671 -26.96 39.27 -9.40
N ILE A 672 -26.97 38.56 -8.28
CA ILE A 672 -26.31 37.25 -8.12
C ILE A 672 -26.91 36.24 -9.10
N LYS A 673 -28.24 36.09 -9.08
CA LYS A 673 -28.99 35.17 -9.95
C LYS A 673 -28.67 35.41 -11.43
N VAL A 674 -28.76 36.68 -11.86
CA VAL A 674 -28.48 37.06 -13.25
C VAL A 674 -27.02 36.77 -13.61
N ALA A 675 -26.06 37.09 -12.75
CA ALA A 675 -24.65 36.82 -12.99
C ALA A 675 -24.35 35.31 -13.09
N VAL A 676 -24.92 34.49 -12.22
CA VAL A 676 -24.81 33.02 -12.27
C VAL A 676 -25.39 32.49 -13.57
N THR A 677 -26.58 32.93 -13.96
CA THR A 677 -27.21 32.52 -15.22
C THR A 677 -26.36 32.89 -16.42
N LEU A 678 -25.84 34.13 -16.49
CA LEU A 678 -24.99 34.57 -17.60
C LEU A 678 -23.70 33.73 -17.70
N LYS A 679 -23.10 33.34 -16.58
CA LYS A 679 -21.94 32.42 -16.59
C LYS A 679 -22.28 31.04 -17.11
N PHE A 680 -23.44 30.48 -16.75
CA PHE A 680 -23.89 29.22 -17.35
C PHE A 680 -24.09 29.36 -18.86
N VAL A 681 -24.70 30.45 -19.32
CA VAL A 681 -24.84 30.73 -20.76
C VAL A 681 -23.47 30.81 -21.43
N ASP A 682 -22.51 31.52 -20.83
CA ASP A 682 -21.14 31.66 -21.35
C ASP A 682 -20.37 30.33 -21.39
N SER A 683 -20.66 29.42 -20.44
CA SER A 683 -20.06 28.08 -20.42
C SER A 683 -20.58 27.17 -21.54
N ILE A 684 -21.79 27.43 -22.05
CA ILE A 684 -22.38 26.70 -23.19
C ILE A 684 -21.83 27.23 -24.52
N THR A 685 -21.43 28.50 -24.59
CA THR A 685 -21.15 29.20 -25.85
C THR A 685 -19.73 29.07 -26.34
N LYS A 686 -18.77 28.79 -25.45
CA LYS A 686 -17.37 28.59 -25.83
C LYS A 686 -17.12 27.32 -26.67
N PRO A 687 -18.04 26.33 -26.72
CA PRO A 687 -18.02 25.32 -27.78
C PRO A 687 -19.29 25.20 -28.66
N THR A 688 -20.53 25.45 -28.19
CA THR A 688 -21.71 24.79 -28.81
C THR A 688 -23.09 25.37 -28.40
N ILE A 689 -23.45 26.63 -28.74
CA ILE A 689 -24.89 26.90 -28.95
C ILE A 689 -25.19 26.65 -30.43
N PRO A 690 -25.89 25.56 -30.78
CA PRO A 690 -26.24 25.31 -32.16
C PRO A 690 -27.15 26.45 -32.63
N GLN A 691 -26.71 27.11 -33.71
CA GLN A 691 -27.62 27.93 -34.49
C GLN A 691 -28.77 27.00 -34.92
N LYS A 692 -30.02 27.46 -34.78
CA LYS A 692 -31.19 26.67 -35.18
C LYS A 692 -30.94 26.06 -36.57
N PRO A 693 -30.87 24.73 -36.71
CA PRO A 693 -30.57 24.13 -37.99
C PRO A 693 -31.69 24.44 -38.98
N LYS A 694 -31.33 24.59 -40.25
CA LYS A 694 -32.26 25.02 -41.31
C LYS A 694 -33.25 23.91 -41.73
N THR A 695 -33.10 22.70 -41.21
CA THR A 695 -33.93 21.54 -41.51
C THR A 695 -35.28 21.61 -40.79
N GLN A 696 -36.34 21.11 -41.44
CA GLN A 696 -37.71 21.11 -40.91
C GLN A 696 -37.94 20.07 -39.80
N GLU A 697 -37.13 19.01 -39.74
CA GLU A 697 -37.22 17.97 -38.70
C GLU A 697 -36.01 18.03 -37.79
N LEU A 698 -36.24 18.44 -36.54
CA LEU A 698 -35.25 18.46 -35.46
C LEU A 698 -35.32 17.11 -34.71
N PRO A 699 -34.19 16.49 -34.37
CA PRO A 699 -34.19 15.35 -33.46
C PRO A 699 -34.70 15.75 -32.06
N PRO A 700 -35.29 14.82 -31.27
CA PRO A 700 -36.02 15.15 -30.03
C PRO A 700 -35.22 15.93 -28.98
N ASP A 701 -33.93 15.66 -28.84
CA ASP A 701 -32.95 16.35 -28.00
C ASP A 701 -32.75 17.82 -28.43
N GLN A 702 -32.76 18.09 -29.74
CA GLN A 702 -32.68 19.45 -30.27
C GLN A 702 -34.00 20.22 -30.11
N VAL A 703 -35.14 19.53 -30.13
CA VAL A 703 -36.46 20.14 -29.81
C VAL A 703 -36.46 20.62 -28.36
N LEU A 704 -36.09 19.74 -27.42
CA LEU A 704 -36.00 20.09 -26.00
C LEU A 704 -35.02 21.25 -25.77
N THR A 705 -33.83 21.18 -26.37
CA THR A 705 -32.82 22.26 -26.29
C THR A 705 -33.38 23.57 -26.83
N GLY A 706 -34.08 23.54 -27.97
CA GLY A 706 -34.70 24.72 -28.56
C GLY A 706 -35.76 25.36 -27.67
N ASP A 707 -36.60 24.55 -27.03
CA ASP A 707 -37.63 25.04 -26.10
C ASP A 707 -37.01 25.64 -24.84
N LEU A 708 -35.92 25.06 -24.34
CA LEU A 708 -35.15 25.64 -23.25
C LEU A 708 -34.49 26.96 -23.65
N ILE A 709 -33.93 27.08 -24.87
CA ILE A 709 -33.36 28.34 -25.36
C ILE A 709 -34.43 29.43 -25.48
N LYS A 710 -35.64 29.12 -25.96
CA LYS A 710 -36.77 30.07 -25.99
C LYS A 710 -37.17 30.53 -24.59
N ARG A 711 -37.24 29.60 -23.62
CA ARG A 711 -37.52 29.94 -22.22
C ARG A 711 -36.42 30.82 -21.62
N LEU A 712 -35.15 30.50 -21.89
CA LEU A 712 -34.01 31.33 -21.48
C LEU A 712 -34.11 32.74 -22.08
N HIS A 713 -34.43 32.85 -23.37
CA HIS A 713 -34.63 34.13 -24.03
C HIS A 713 -35.74 34.97 -23.38
N ALA A 714 -36.87 34.33 -23.02
CA ALA A 714 -37.95 35.00 -22.30
C ALA A 714 -37.49 35.53 -20.93
N VAL A 715 -36.74 34.71 -20.16
CA VAL A 715 -36.14 35.11 -18.89
C VAL A 715 -35.19 36.31 -19.09
N MET A 716 -34.28 36.24 -20.05
CA MET A 716 -33.31 37.33 -20.32
C MET A 716 -33.99 38.63 -20.80
N ASN A 717 -35.06 38.52 -21.60
CA ASN A 717 -35.85 39.66 -22.03
C ASN A 717 -36.57 40.33 -20.86
N SER A 718 -37.07 39.55 -19.88
CA SER A 718 -37.70 40.10 -18.69
C SER A 718 -36.74 41.02 -17.91
N TRP A 719 -35.45 40.69 -17.86
CA TRP A 719 -34.42 41.53 -17.23
C TRP A 719 -34.20 42.84 -17.97
N MET A 720 -34.16 42.81 -19.31
CA MET A 720 -33.92 43.99 -20.15
C MET A 720 -35.12 44.94 -20.20
N GLN A 721 -36.33 44.42 -20.03
CA GLN A 721 -37.56 45.21 -20.05
C GLN A 721 -37.81 45.99 -18.75
N GLY A 722 -36.97 45.83 -17.72
CA GLY A 722 -37.12 46.47 -16.40
C GLY A 722 -37.59 47.93 -16.47
N GLY A 723 -38.73 48.23 -15.85
CA GLY A 723 -39.26 49.59 -15.76
C GLY A 723 -40.73 49.83 -16.14
N ALA A 724 -41.63 48.84 -16.10
CA ALA A 724 -43.03 49.20 -15.85
C ALA A 724 -43.15 49.60 -14.37
N LYS A 725 -43.86 50.70 -14.04
CA LYS A 725 -44.11 51.09 -12.64
C LYS A 725 -44.65 49.88 -11.87
N GLY A 726 -43.85 49.33 -10.96
CA GLY A 726 -44.17 48.12 -10.18
C GLY A 726 -43.36 46.86 -10.53
N SER A 727 -42.49 46.87 -11.56
CA SER A 727 -41.60 45.72 -11.81
C SER A 727 -40.50 45.66 -10.75
N GLY A 728 -40.43 44.58 -9.97
CA GLY A 728 -39.43 44.40 -8.91
C GLY A 728 -37.97 44.28 -9.37
N VAL A 729 -37.67 44.39 -10.67
CA VAL A 729 -36.33 44.24 -11.25
C VAL A 729 -35.49 45.52 -11.05
N SER A 730 -34.33 45.39 -10.43
CA SER A 730 -33.42 46.53 -10.19
C SER A 730 -32.79 47.08 -11.48
N ALA A 731 -32.47 48.38 -11.49
CA ALA A 731 -31.76 49.01 -12.62
C ALA A 731 -30.39 48.36 -12.89
N GLY A 732 -29.73 47.83 -11.85
CA GLY A 732 -28.47 47.11 -11.98
C GLY A 732 -28.58 45.85 -12.83
N VAL A 733 -29.64 45.06 -12.64
CA VAL A 733 -29.92 43.85 -13.44
C VAL A 733 -30.07 44.20 -14.92
N ARG A 734 -30.86 45.24 -15.22
CA ARG A 734 -31.05 45.72 -16.60
C ARG A 734 -29.72 46.11 -17.25
N ASN A 735 -28.90 46.87 -16.54
CA ASN A 735 -27.60 47.32 -17.02
C ASN A 735 -26.66 46.13 -17.28
N MET A 736 -26.65 45.13 -16.40
CA MET A 736 -25.86 43.91 -16.56
C MET A 736 -26.29 43.12 -17.80
N ALA A 737 -27.59 42.90 -17.98
CA ALA A 737 -28.13 42.18 -19.12
C ALA A 737 -27.83 42.90 -20.45
N VAL A 738 -27.98 44.23 -20.50
CA VAL A 738 -27.66 45.05 -21.68
C VAL A 738 -26.17 45.01 -21.99
N LYS A 739 -25.31 45.14 -20.97
CA LYS A 739 -23.86 45.06 -21.12
C LYS A 739 -23.45 43.69 -21.67
N TRP A 740 -23.90 42.61 -21.05
CA TRP A 740 -23.59 41.24 -21.51
C TRP A 740 -24.06 41.01 -22.94
N LYS A 741 -25.27 41.46 -23.31
CA LYS A 741 -25.78 41.38 -24.69
C LYS A 741 -24.89 42.13 -25.69
N SER A 742 -24.37 43.29 -25.30
CA SER A 742 -23.48 44.08 -26.15
C SER A 742 -22.12 43.42 -26.36
N GLU A 743 -21.61 42.70 -25.35
CA GLU A 743 -20.34 41.98 -25.38
C GLU A 743 -20.46 40.61 -26.08
N ASN A 744 -21.64 39.97 -26.01
CA ASN A 744 -21.91 38.62 -26.52
C ASN A 744 -22.92 38.60 -27.68
N GLN A 745 -22.80 39.52 -28.64
CA GLN A 745 -23.79 39.68 -29.73
C GLN A 745 -24.02 38.41 -30.56
N ALA A 746 -22.98 37.62 -30.82
CA ALA A 746 -23.08 36.38 -31.58
C ALA A 746 -23.93 35.34 -30.84
N VAL A 747 -23.68 35.17 -29.54
CA VAL A 747 -24.47 34.30 -28.65
C VAL A 747 -25.91 34.75 -28.60
N TRP A 748 -26.13 36.05 -28.37
CA TRP A 748 -27.48 36.62 -28.32
C TRP A 748 -28.25 36.39 -29.64
N LYS A 749 -27.59 36.58 -30.79
CA LYS A 749 -28.18 36.31 -32.11
C LYS A 749 -28.55 34.84 -32.28
N ASN A 750 -27.72 33.92 -31.77
CA ASN A 750 -28.03 32.50 -31.79
C ASN A 750 -29.25 32.19 -30.92
N ILE A 751 -29.33 32.74 -29.70
CA ILE A 751 -30.50 32.60 -28.82
C ILE A 751 -31.77 33.11 -29.53
N CYS A 752 -31.76 34.33 -30.08
CA CYS A 752 -32.91 34.91 -30.79
C CYS A 752 -33.33 34.13 -32.04
N SER A 753 -32.42 33.37 -32.68
CA SER A 753 -32.76 32.61 -33.88
C SER A 753 -33.83 31.54 -33.61
N TRP A 754 -34.01 31.16 -32.35
CA TRP A 754 -34.99 30.16 -31.92
C TRP A 754 -36.43 30.70 -31.77
N ASP A 755 -36.64 32.03 -31.68
CA ASP A 755 -37.98 32.64 -31.58
C ASP A 755 -38.67 32.85 -32.93
N SER A 756 -37.96 32.70 -34.05
CA SER A 756 -38.38 33.08 -35.41
C SER A 756 -39.50 32.19 -36.02
N THR A 757 -40.41 31.64 -35.22
CA THR A 757 -41.50 30.73 -35.65
C THR A 757 -42.86 31.23 -35.25
#